data_AF-A0A956N5V5-F1
#
_entry.id   AF-A0A956N5V5-F1
#
_cell.length_a   1.000
_cell.length_b   1.000
_cell.length_c   1.000
_cell.angle_alpha   90.00
_cell.angle_beta   90.00
_cell.angle_gamma   90.00
#
_symmetry.space_group_name_H-M   'P 1'
#
loop_
_entity.id
_entity.type
_entity.pdbx_description
1 polymer ?
#
loop_
_entity_poly.entity_id
_entity_poly.type
_entity_poly.pdbx_seq_one_letter_code
_entity_poly.pdbx_strand_id
1 'polypeptide(L)'
;MSKCWLAGGIVAVLIAAPGHAGELAPDQDDRLWLHRNLGSAYWANEDLDLAADELGSALELAPESAADAFNAGAAALRAGRPDDARADLDRAAALDPNSAPLHYAIGLLAKRNGDLAAAKQELLRCRELGGDGPELEYNLGIVASRTQDLDAAIAEFGRAVERGALDAPRHYASALYRYGRTLLQAGQREKGAAALKEYQELVKQGAGAQLSEEDLEVGALLELAHLPRPADVRAAGPVPAFAPESLPVTSDLRWAEVADVDADGDTDLLVGDGQTVRDLRRDGARWVDVTESRGLAGLLGVTSARVLDVDNDGERDLVRGGGNGVQFHPGQQGSWSPPRPVLSGSVVQFRPVDFDHEGDVDFVAAALSGVVLARNNGDSTFEDVTPGSGLEAIGPSTDVEVGDLDDDLDVDLLFVTRRGAVVVASSLRGGRFEIRPALDAPESVFDAALGDLDSDGDLDVAVASAAGVTVLENRGDLSFVRSGELAIEGAVRWPPSGGTSLWLADFDNDGRLDVLAGQEGGATLALNQGELTFLQTRDPLRPVNEARAVPVAVGLVDDDVRLDLVTSLAKTGIARNAGQVGRGIALRPMGTKNNHDGVGATFELLAGARYGRADADGHLVHFGLGRSGRIDAIRVRWPNGIHQGVTDAKAGTRLTVEEKAGLVGSCPFLYAWNGGKFEYITDILTVTPLGLPMMPGMYVPPNWDEVIRVTSDQLQPDTDGMLTVQVTEELREVTYLDQVKLYAIDTPSGTEVQPNERFKFPPFPEFGIHVLQGARAPVRATDSRGRDVAEALEFTDDIVVGDLPLTHYQGITQGHWIELDFGDVPPDAKLTLHLAGWFYWTNASINLAIAQDARYDFVPPQL
;
A
#
# COMPACT_ATOMS: atom_id res chain seq x y z
N MET A 1 -69.42 17.59 -10.33
CA MET A 1 -69.42 18.11 -11.71
C MET A 1 -67.96 18.18 -12.14
N SER A 2 -67.44 17.17 -12.85
CA SER A 2 -67.35 17.11 -14.32
C SER A 2 -66.48 18.26 -14.86
N LYS A 3 -65.18 18.01 -15.10
CA LYS A 3 -64.54 17.56 -16.36
C LYS A 3 -64.35 18.65 -17.44
N CYS A 4 -63.06 18.96 -17.66
CA CYS A 4 -62.28 19.12 -18.92
C CYS A 4 -62.73 20.05 -20.06
N TRP A 5 -61.76 20.86 -20.54
CA TRP A 5 -61.36 21.20 -21.94
C TRP A 5 -59.87 21.63 -21.90
N LEU A 6 -58.85 20.95 -22.47
CA LEU A 6 -58.34 20.89 -23.87
C LEU A 6 -58.21 22.27 -24.55
N ALA A 7 -57.14 22.70 -25.23
CA ALA A 7 -55.95 22.06 -25.80
C ALA A 7 -54.90 23.13 -26.21
N GLY A 8 -53.64 22.74 -26.44
CA GLY A 8 -52.64 23.54 -27.15
C GLY A 8 -51.27 22.85 -27.12
N GLY A 9 -50.92 22.17 -28.21
CA GLY A 9 -49.75 21.29 -28.31
C GLY A 9 -48.44 21.99 -28.67
N ILE A 10 -47.34 21.35 -28.28
CA ILE A 10 -46.00 21.54 -28.84
C ILE A 10 -45.48 20.14 -29.22
N VAL A 11 -44.96 20.05 -30.44
CA VAL A 11 -44.35 18.86 -31.03
C VAL A 11 -42.95 18.69 -30.44
N ALA A 12 -42.69 17.54 -29.81
CA ALA A 12 -41.34 17.13 -29.40
C ALA A 12 -40.83 16.04 -30.36
N VAL A 13 -39.64 16.27 -30.93
CA VAL A 13 -38.90 15.32 -31.75
C VAL A 13 -38.13 14.41 -30.79
N LEU A 14 -38.44 13.11 -30.81
CA LEU A 14 -37.69 12.06 -30.12
C LEU A 14 -36.39 11.77 -30.89
N ILE A 15 -35.26 12.12 -30.29
CA ILE A 15 -33.95 11.56 -30.64
C ILE A 15 -33.73 10.41 -29.66
N ALA A 16 -33.63 9.19 -30.17
CA ALA A 16 -33.36 8.01 -29.36
C ALA A 16 -31.88 7.98 -28.95
N ALA A 17 -31.61 8.04 -27.65
CA ALA A 17 -30.33 7.66 -27.05
C ALA A 17 -30.35 6.15 -26.71
N PRO A 18 -29.19 5.47 -26.61
CA PRO A 18 -29.12 4.05 -26.24
C PRO A 18 -29.62 3.83 -24.81
N GLY A 19 -30.24 2.68 -24.57
CA GLY A 19 -31.04 2.37 -23.38
C GLY A 19 -30.24 2.37 -22.07
N HIS A 20 -30.79 3.04 -21.06
CA HIS A 20 -30.37 2.92 -19.67
C HIS A 20 -30.93 1.62 -19.08
N ALA A 21 -30.06 0.79 -18.49
CA ALA A 21 -30.47 -0.20 -17.51
C ALA A 21 -31.17 0.54 -16.36
N GLY A 22 -32.29 -0.02 -15.86
CA GLY A 22 -33.17 0.68 -14.93
C GLY A 22 -32.44 1.12 -13.66
N GLU A 23 -32.46 2.42 -13.37
CA GLU A 23 -32.04 2.99 -12.10
C GLU A 23 -32.80 2.28 -10.96
N LEU A 24 -32.07 1.64 -10.04
CA LEU A 24 -32.68 1.11 -8.83
C LEU A 24 -33.04 2.30 -7.91
N ALA A 25 -33.92 2.09 -6.94
CA ALA A 25 -34.13 3.12 -5.92
C ALA A 25 -32.81 3.32 -5.14
N PRO A 26 -32.44 4.56 -4.72
CA PRO A 26 -31.15 4.84 -4.07
C PRO A 26 -30.79 3.90 -2.91
N ASP A 27 -31.77 3.46 -2.13
CA ASP A 27 -31.58 2.51 -1.00
C ASP A 27 -31.30 1.06 -1.46
N GLN A 28 -31.65 0.69 -2.70
CA GLN A 28 -31.34 -0.61 -3.29
C GLN A 28 -29.98 -0.60 -3.98
N ASP A 29 -29.61 0.50 -4.65
CA ASP A 29 -28.25 0.68 -5.19
C ASP A 29 -27.18 0.67 -4.10
N ASP A 30 -27.39 1.41 -3.00
CA ASP A 30 -26.45 1.42 -1.88
C ASP A 30 -26.32 0.02 -1.23
N ARG A 31 -27.40 -0.75 -1.15
CA ARG A 31 -27.35 -2.14 -0.62
C ARG A 31 -26.63 -3.09 -1.57
N LEU A 32 -26.86 -2.96 -2.86
CA LEU A 32 -26.16 -3.76 -3.88
C LEU A 32 -24.66 -3.51 -3.79
N TRP A 33 -24.26 -2.23 -3.77
CA TRP A 33 -22.85 -1.86 -3.66
C TRP A 33 -22.21 -2.27 -2.35
N LEU A 34 -22.94 -2.19 -1.25
CA LEU A 34 -22.50 -2.73 0.03
C LEU A 34 -22.05 -4.20 -0.09
N HIS A 35 -22.89 -5.05 -0.66
CA HIS A 35 -22.60 -6.47 -0.81
C HIS A 35 -21.44 -6.71 -1.79
N ARG A 36 -21.34 -5.93 -2.87
CA ARG A 36 -20.18 -5.95 -3.78
C ARG A 36 -18.88 -5.54 -3.10
N ASN A 37 -18.91 -4.45 -2.32
CA ASN A 37 -17.75 -3.91 -1.61
C ASN A 37 -17.25 -4.93 -0.56
N LEU A 38 -18.14 -5.48 0.26
CA LEU A 38 -17.80 -6.51 1.24
C LEU A 38 -17.30 -7.79 0.57
N GLY A 39 -17.99 -8.26 -0.46
CA GLY A 39 -17.59 -9.45 -1.21
C GLY A 39 -16.19 -9.33 -1.80
N SER A 40 -15.86 -8.17 -2.38
CA SER A 40 -14.53 -7.88 -2.90
C SER A 40 -13.48 -7.73 -1.78
N ALA A 41 -13.83 -7.14 -0.64
CA ALA A 41 -12.93 -7.04 0.51
C ALA A 41 -12.62 -8.42 1.13
N TYR A 42 -13.62 -9.28 1.28
CA TYR A 42 -13.42 -10.65 1.76
C TYR A 42 -12.65 -11.51 0.75
N TRP A 43 -12.87 -11.32 -0.55
CA TRP A 43 -12.07 -11.98 -1.59
C TRP A 43 -10.58 -11.62 -1.47
N ALA A 44 -10.27 -10.34 -1.29
CA ALA A 44 -8.90 -9.86 -1.14
C ALA A 44 -8.25 -10.34 0.17
N ASN A 45 -9.02 -10.50 1.24
CA ASN A 45 -8.56 -11.04 2.52
C ASN A 45 -8.49 -12.58 2.56
N GLU A 46 -8.80 -13.26 1.45
CA GLU A 46 -8.93 -14.73 1.36
C GLU A 46 -10.00 -15.36 2.28
N ASP A 47 -10.94 -14.56 2.77
CA ASP A 47 -12.13 -15.01 3.50
C ASP A 47 -13.20 -15.51 2.51
N LEU A 48 -12.85 -16.52 1.71
CA LEU A 48 -13.59 -16.94 0.51
C LEU A 48 -15.06 -17.34 0.79
N ASP A 49 -15.34 -17.91 1.96
CA ASP A 49 -16.70 -18.23 2.39
C ASP A 49 -17.57 -16.99 2.57
N LEU A 50 -17.03 -15.94 3.23
CA LEU A 50 -17.73 -14.66 3.40
C LEU A 50 -17.85 -13.92 2.08
N ALA A 51 -16.82 -14.00 1.22
CA ALA A 51 -16.86 -13.44 -0.12
C ALA A 51 -18.01 -14.03 -0.95
N ALA A 52 -18.19 -15.35 -0.92
CA ALA A 52 -19.26 -16.04 -1.61
C ALA A 52 -20.65 -15.62 -1.08
N ASP A 53 -20.82 -15.50 0.25
CA ASP A 53 -22.09 -15.10 0.88
C ASP A 53 -22.50 -13.67 0.49
N GLU A 54 -21.55 -12.72 0.54
CA GLU A 54 -21.81 -11.32 0.22
C GLU A 54 -22.04 -11.12 -1.30
N LEU A 55 -21.25 -11.76 -2.17
CA LEU A 55 -21.46 -11.67 -3.62
C LEU A 55 -22.75 -12.38 -4.06
N GLY A 56 -23.15 -13.46 -3.39
CA GLY A 56 -24.46 -14.08 -3.57
C GLY A 56 -25.59 -13.12 -3.21
N SER A 57 -25.46 -12.37 -2.11
CA SER A 57 -26.42 -11.34 -1.70
C SER A 57 -26.48 -10.17 -2.71
N ALA A 58 -25.35 -9.78 -3.30
CA ALA A 58 -25.32 -8.81 -4.39
C ALA A 58 -26.10 -9.31 -5.62
N LEU A 59 -25.92 -10.58 -6.00
CA LEU A 59 -26.65 -11.20 -7.10
C LEU A 59 -28.17 -11.28 -6.83
N GLU A 60 -28.61 -11.52 -5.59
CA GLU A 60 -30.04 -11.49 -5.25
C GLU A 60 -30.67 -10.10 -5.49
N LEU A 61 -29.90 -9.02 -5.29
CA LEU A 61 -30.34 -7.65 -5.51
C LEU A 61 -30.26 -7.23 -6.98
N ALA A 62 -29.35 -7.83 -7.75
CA ALA A 62 -29.15 -7.57 -9.18
C ALA A 62 -29.21 -8.89 -10.00
N PRO A 63 -30.36 -9.59 -10.04
CA PRO A 63 -30.45 -10.94 -10.62
C PRO A 63 -30.22 -11.00 -12.13
N GLU A 64 -30.30 -9.86 -12.82
CA GLU A 64 -30.08 -9.72 -14.25
C GLU A 64 -28.65 -9.24 -14.60
N SER A 65 -27.77 -9.10 -13.60
CA SER A 65 -26.38 -8.69 -13.81
C SER A 65 -25.50 -9.92 -14.05
N ALA A 66 -25.01 -10.06 -15.28
CA ALA A 66 -24.10 -11.15 -15.63
C ALA A 66 -22.79 -11.11 -14.82
N ALA A 67 -22.28 -9.91 -14.54
CA ALA A 67 -21.06 -9.72 -13.76
C ALA A 67 -21.24 -10.09 -12.29
N ASP A 68 -22.37 -9.74 -11.65
CA ASP A 68 -22.62 -10.19 -10.27
C ASP A 68 -22.82 -11.71 -10.20
N ALA A 69 -23.50 -12.29 -11.20
CA ALA A 69 -23.68 -13.73 -11.28
C ALA A 69 -22.33 -14.45 -11.46
N PHE A 70 -21.45 -13.90 -12.30
CA PHE A 70 -20.09 -14.40 -12.46
C PHE A 70 -19.28 -14.25 -11.17
N ASN A 71 -19.30 -13.09 -10.52
CA ASN A 71 -18.57 -12.83 -9.27
C ASN A 71 -19.00 -13.77 -8.14
N ALA A 72 -20.30 -13.95 -7.93
CA ALA A 72 -20.84 -14.90 -6.97
C ALA A 72 -20.41 -16.35 -7.30
N GLY A 73 -20.52 -16.74 -8.57
CA GLY A 73 -20.12 -18.06 -9.03
C GLY A 73 -18.62 -18.34 -8.90
N ALA A 74 -17.77 -17.34 -9.20
CA ALA A 74 -16.31 -17.43 -9.06
C ALA A 74 -15.88 -17.51 -7.59
N ALA A 75 -16.49 -16.72 -6.71
CA ALA A 75 -16.28 -16.78 -5.27
C ALA A 75 -16.72 -18.13 -4.69
N ALA A 76 -17.90 -18.63 -5.05
CA ALA A 76 -18.36 -19.95 -4.65
C ALA A 76 -17.45 -21.08 -5.17
N LEU A 77 -16.92 -20.96 -6.40
CA LEU A 77 -15.97 -21.91 -6.96
C LEU A 77 -14.69 -21.97 -6.13
N ARG A 78 -14.10 -20.81 -5.79
CA ARG A 78 -12.90 -20.74 -4.94
C ARG A 78 -13.16 -21.17 -3.50
N ALA A 79 -14.32 -20.85 -2.94
CA ALA A 79 -14.74 -21.29 -1.61
C ALA A 79 -15.03 -22.80 -1.52
N GLY A 80 -14.96 -23.54 -2.64
CA GLY A 80 -15.22 -24.98 -2.64
C GLY A 80 -16.71 -25.32 -2.49
N ARG A 81 -17.61 -24.44 -2.96
CA ARG A 81 -19.06 -24.59 -2.94
C ARG A 81 -19.61 -24.89 -4.35
N PRO A 82 -19.49 -26.14 -4.85
CA PRO A 82 -19.70 -26.46 -6.27
C PRO A 82 -21.17 -26.32 -6.73
N ASP A 83 -22.14 -26.53 -5.83
CA ASP A 83 -23.57 -26.41 -6.16
C ASP A 83 -23.97 -24.94 -6.35
N ASP A 84 -23.50 -24.06 -5.46
CA ASP A 84 -23.71 -22.60 -5.56
C ASP A 84 -22.99 -22.04 -6.79
N ALA A 85 -21.73 -22.43 -6.99
CA ALA A 85 -20.95 -22.05 -8.16
C ALA A 85 -21.64 -22.46 -9.46
N ARG A 86 -22.23 -23.67 -9.51
CA ARG A 86 -22.99 -24.14 -10.68
C ARG A 86 -24.19 -23.24 -10.95
N ALA A 87 -24.99 -22.98 -9.91
CA ALA A 87 -26.22 -22.21 -10.04
C ALA A 87 -25.95 -20.77 -10.55
N ASP A 88 -24.93 -20.11 -9.99
CA ASP A 88 -24.64 -18.72 -10.30
C ASP A 88 -23.89 -18.56 -11.63
N LEU A 89 -22.95 -19.46 -11.97
CA LEU A 89 -22.30 -19.45 -13.28
C LEU A 89 -23.27 -19.81 -14.42
N ASP A 90 -24.19 -20.77 -14.22
CA ASP A 90 -25.22 -21.08 -15.23
C ASP A 90 -26.15 -19.86 -15.45
N ARG A 91 -26.41 -19.07 -14.40
CA ARG A 91 -27.15 -17.80 -14.51
C ARG A 91 -26.35 -16.76 -15.29
N ALA A 92 -25.07 -16.58 -14.97
CA ALA A 92 -24.19 -15.68 -15.72
C ALA A 92 -24.17 -16.04 -17.21
N ALA A 93 -24.11 -17.34 -17.55
CA ALA A 93 -24.14 -17.82 -18.94
C ALA A 93 -25.48 -17.58 -19.65
N ALA A 94 -26.59 -17.58 -18.92
CA ALA A 94 -27.88 -17.23 -19.47
C ALA A 94 -27.99 -15.73 -19.81
N LEU A 95 -27.30 -14.87 -19.05
CA LEU A 95 -27.34 -13.40 -19.20
C LEU A 95 -26.31 -12.88 -20.21
N ASP A 96 -25.06 -13.33 -20.10
CA ASP A 96 -23.98 -13.01 -21.03
C ASP A 96 -23.20 -14.29 -21.44
N PRO A 97 -23.63 -14.97 -22.51
CA PRO A 97 -22.97 -16.18 -23.02
C PRO A 97 -21.66 -15.89 -23.78
N ASN A 98 -21.19 -14.65 -23.84
CA ASN A 98 -19.98 -14.28 -24.59
C ASN A 98 -18.84 -13.75 -23.70
N SER A 99 -18.85 -14.10 -22.41
CA SER A 99 -17.76 -13.79 -21.48
C SER A 99 -16.72 -14.92 -21.44
N ALA A 100 -15.48 -14.61 -21.80
CA ALA A 100 -14.38 -15.58 -21.73
C ALA A 100 -14.07 -16.05 -20.28
N PRO A 101 -13.91 -15.15 -19.29
CA PRO A 101 -13.73 -15.53 -17.88
C PRO A 101 -14.83 -16.46 -17.34
N LEU A 102 -16.09 -16.22 -17.75
CA LEU A 102 -17.21 -17.07 -17.36
C LEU A 102 -17.03 -18.51 -17.86
N HIS A 103 -16.75 -18.69 -19.15
CA HIS A 103 -16.53 -20.02 -19.72
C HIS A 103 -15.30 -20.70 -19.13
N TYR A 104 -14.29 -19.93 -18.72
CA TYR A 104 -13.16 -20.45 -17.96
C TYR A 104 -13.62 -21.02 -16.60
N ALA A 105 -14.35 -20.25 -15.79
CA ALA A 105 -14.86 -20.68 -14.49
C ALA A 105 -15.80 -21.91 -14.58
N ILE A 106 -16.70 -21.96 -15.56
CA ILE A 106 -17.57 -23.14 -15.79
C ILE A 106 -16.72 -24.36 -16.17
N GLY A 107 -15.69 -24.16 -16.99
CA GLY A 107 -14.74 -25.20 -17.37
C GLY A 107 -13.97 -25.76 -16.19
N LEU A 108 -13.52 -24.89 -15.28
CA LEU A 108 -12.87 -25.28 -14.02
C LEU A 108 -13.81 -26.07 -13.10
N LEU A 109 -15.05 -25.59 -12.92
CA LEU A 109 -16.06 -26.29 -12.12
C LEU A 109 -16.34 -27.69 -12.69
N ALA A 110 -16.49 -27.81 -14.01
CA ALA A 110 -16.65 -29.11 -14.68
C ALA A 110 -15.42 -30.01 -14.50
N LYS A 111 -14.21 -29.45 -14.59
CA LYS A 111 -12.95 -30.15 -14.37
C LYS A 111 -12.86 -30.70 -12.94
N ARG A 112 -13.18 -29.89 -11.93
CA ARG A 112 -13.18 -30.27 -10.50
C ARG A 112 -14.21 -31.36 -10.21
N ASN A 113 -15.37 -31.31 -10.87
CA ASN A 113 -16.42 -32.33 -10.76
C ASN A 113 -16.14 -33.61 -11.59
N GLY A 114 -15.04 -33.64 -12.35
CA GLY A 114 -14.64 -34.79 -13.17
C GLY A 114 -15.35 -34.91 -14.53
N ASP A 115 -16.20 -33.95 -14.91
CA ASP A 115 -16.80 -33.89 -16.25
C ASP A 115 -15.82 -33.24 -17.23
N LEU A 116 -14.83 -34.03 -17.64
CA LEU A 116 -13.76 -33.58 -18.53
C LEU A 116 -14.25 -33.23 -19.94
N ALA A 117 -15.38 -33.79 -20.38
CA ALA A 117 -15.94 -33.50 -21.69
C ALA A 117 -16.55 -32.09 -21.71
N ALA A 118 -17.36 -31.76 -20.69
CA ALA A 118 -17.88 -30.42 -20.50
C ALA A 118 -16.74 -29.41 -20.26
N ALA A 119 -15.76 -29.75 -19.42
CA ALA A 119 -14.61 -28.89 -19.16
C ALA A 119 -13.87 -28.52 -20.46
N LYS A 120 -13.60 -29.49 -21.34
CA LYS A 120 -12.95 -29.25 -22.64
C LYS A 120 -13.75 -28.29 -23.50
N GLN A 121 -15.07 -28.49 -23.58
CA GLN A 121 -15.96 -27.66 -24.40
C GLN A 121 -15.95 -26.20 -23.92
N GLU A 122 -16.10 -25.99 -22.61
CA GLU A 122 -16.19 -24.65 -22.02
C GLU A 122 -14.85 -23.90 -22.08
N LEU A 123 -13.74 -24.57 -21.79
CA LEU A 123 -12.42 -23.95 -21.92
C LEU A 123 -12.08 -23.60 -23.38
N LEU A 124 -12.46 -24.42 -24.36
CA LEU A 124 -12.30 -24.05 -25.77
C LEU A 124 -13.19 -22.86 -26.15
N ARG A 125 -14.39 -22.77 -25.57
CA ARG A 125 -15.29 -21.63 -25.76
C ARG A 125 -14.71 -20.34 -25.18
N CYS A 126 -14.08 -20.39 -24.02
CA CYS A 126 -13.31 -19.28 -23.45
C CYS A 126 -12.27 -18.74 -24.46
N ARG A 127 -11.49 -19.65 -25.08
CA ARG A 127 -10.51 -19.26 -26.11
C ARG A 127 -11.16 -18.64 -27.34
N GLU A 128 -12.25 -19.20 -27.84
CA GLU A 128 -12.97 -18.65 -29.00
C GLU A 128 -13.47 -17.23 -28.78
N LEU A 129 -13.78 -16.88 -27.52
CA LEU A 129 -14.23 -15.56 -27.11
C LEU A 129 -13.09 -14.58 -26.84
N GLY A 130 -11.84 -14.98 -27.12
CA GLY A 130 -10.66 -14.15 -26.94
C GLY A 130 -10.01 -14.28 -25.56
N GLY A 131 -10.46 -15.23 -24.74
CA GLY A 131 -9.73 -15.62 -23.53
C GLY A 131 -8.33 -16.08 -23.90
N ASP A 132 -7.34 -15.42 -23.31
CA ASP A 132 -5.93 -15.68 -23.55
C ASP A 132 -5.20 -15.64 -22.21
N GLY A 133 -4.26 -16.55 -22.01
CA GLY A 133 -3.53 -16.64 -20.77
C GLY A 133 -2.94 -18.03 -20.54
N PRO A 134 -1.82 -18.11 -19.82
CA PRO A 134 -1.19 -19.38 -19.51
C PRO A 134 -2.07 -20.31 -18.66
N GLU A 135 -2.96 -19.76 -17.82
CA GLU A 135 -3.91 -20.53 -17.02
C GLU A 135 -4.92 -21.28 -17.90
N LEU A 136 -5.35 -20.70 -19.02
CA LEU A 136 -6.27 -21.34 -19.96
C LEU A 136 -5.60 -22.50 -20.70
N GLU A 137 -4.41 -22.25 -21.23
CA GLU A 137 -3.61 -23.23 -21.97
C GLU A 137 -3.23 -24.41 -21.10
N TYR A 138 -2.75 -24.13 -19.88
CA TYR A 138 -2.41 -25.17 -18.92
C TYR A 138 -3.63 -26.05 -18.60
N ASN A 139 -4.79 -25.45 -18.30
CA ASN A 139 -5.99 -26.19 -17.94
C ASN A 139 -6.58 -27.00 -19.11
N LEU A 140 -6.53 -26.48 -20.34
CA LEU A 140 -6.86 -27.27 -21.54
C LEU A 140 -5.93 -28.46 -21.72
N GLY A 141 -4.63 -28.28 -21.43
CA GLY A 141 -3.64 -29.36 -21.42
C GLY A 141 -3.95 -30.42 -20.37
N ILE A 142 -4.33 -30.02 -19.16
CA ILE A 142 -4.74 -30.94 -18.09
C ILE A 142 -5.95 -31.77 -18.53
N VAL A 143 -7.00 -31.12 -19.03
CA VAL A 143 -8.22 -31.81 -19.49
C VAL A 143 -7.91 -32.77 -20.64
N ALA A 144 -7.10 -32.36 -21.61
CA ALA A 144 -6.66 -33.22 -22.71
C ALA A 144 -5.85 -34.44 -22.22
N SER A 145 -4.93 -34.22 -21.26
CA SER A 145 -4.11 -35.28 -20.68
C SER A 145 -4.97 -36.31 -19.93
N ARG A 146 -5.91 -35.83 -19.10
CA ARG A 146 -6.85 -36.69 -18.35
C ARG A 146 -7.82 -37.45 -19.26
N THR A 147 -8.16 -36.89 -20.43
CA THR A 147 -8.97 -37.57 -21.47
C THR A 147 -8.15 -38.45 -22.43
N GLN A 148 -6.83 -38.57 -22.22
CA GLN A 148 -5.89 -39.33 -23.06
C GLN A 148 -5.80 -38.82 -24.51
N ASP A 149 -6.20 -37.57 -24.77
CA ASP A 149 -5.99 -36.88 -26.04
C ASP A 149 -4.57 -36.27 -26.04
N LEU A 150 -3.58 -37.14 -26.23
CA LEU A 150 -2.16 -36.77 -26.09
C LEU A 150 -1.74 -35.70 -27.10
N ASP A 151 -2.28 -35.71 -28.32
CA ASP A 151 -1.96 -34.71 -29.34
C ASP A 151 -2.47 -33.32 -28.93
N ALA A 152 -3.69 -33.22 -28.41
CA ALA A 152 -4.21 -31.97 -27.88
C ALA A 152 -3.44 -31.52 -26.64
N ALA A 153 -3.14 -32.42 -25.70
CA ALA A 153 -2.36 -32.08 -24.50
C ALA A 153 -0.97 -31.54 -24.84
N ILE A 154 -0.29 -32.15 -25.82
CA ILE A 154 0.98 -31.65 -26.36
C ILE A 154 0.81 -30.24 -26.93
N ALA A 155 -0.21 -30.00 -27.74
CA ALA A 155 -0.43 -28.69 -28.34
C ALA A 155 -0.73 -27.60 -27.29
N GLU A 156 -1.51 -27.91 -26.26
CA GLU A 156 -1.91 -26.96 -25.22
C GLU A 156 -0.78 -26.63 -24.25
N PHE A 157 -0.11 -27.65 -23.69
CA PHE A 157 1.07 -27.39 -22.85
C PHE A 157 2.19 -26.72 -23.65
N GLY A 158 2.32 -27.07 -24.94
CA GLY A 158 3.26 -26.42 -25.85
C GLY A 158 3.02 -24.92 -26.00
N ARG A 159 1.76 -24.47 -26.07
CA ARG A 159 1.44 -23.03 -26.11
C ARG A 159 1.86 -22.29 -24.85
N ALA A 160 1.55 -22.86 -23.68
CA ALA A 160 1.98 -22.29 -22.41
C ALA A 160 3.52 -22.24 -22.29
N VAL A 161 4.22 -23.22 -22.88
CA VAL A 161 5.69 -23.21 -23.00
C VAL A 161 6.17 -22.13 -23.98
N GLU A 162 5.50 -21.93 -25.12
CA GLU A 162 5.90 -20.95 -26.14
C GLU A 162 5.81 -19.50 -25.64
N ARG A 163 4.95 -19.19 -24.65
CA ARG A 163 4.95 -17.89 -23.94
C ARG A 163 6.25 -17.59 -23.20
N GLY A 164 6.91 -18.63 -22.70
CA GLY A 164 8.15 -18.51 -21.96
C GLY A 164 7.98 -18.04 -20.51
N ALA A 165 9.09 -17.97 -19.79
CA ALA A 165 9.11 -17.72 -18.35
C ALA A 165 8.71 -16.30 -17.93
N LEU A 166 8.89 -15.30 -18.81
CA LEU A 166 8.53 -13.92 -18.51
C LEU A 166 7.03 -13.67 -18.63
N ASP A 167 6.39 -14.22 -19.66
CA ASP A 167 4.96 -14.00 -19.93
C ASP A 167 4.06 -15.01 -19.21
N ALA A 168 4.62 -16.10 -18.66
CA ALA A 168 3.89 -17.13 -17.92
C ALA A 168 4.64 -17.61 -16.66
N PRO A 169 5.08 -16.72 -15.76
CA PRO A 169 6.01 -17.07 -14.68
C PRO A 169 5.47 -18.18 -13.76
N ARG A 170 4.15 -18.17 -13.49
CA ARG A 170 3.48 -19.19 -12.65
C ARG A 170 3.32 -20.54 -13.35
N HIS A 171 3.01 -20.55 -14.65
CA HIS A 171 2.61 -21.77 -15.36
C HIS A 171 3.73 -22.40 -16.18
N TYR A 172 4.78 -21.66 -16.55
CA TYR A 172 5.79 -22.11 -17.51
C TYR A 172 6.47 -23.42 -17.08
N ALA A 173 6.99 -23.48 -15.85
CA ALA A 173 7.66 -24.69 -15.34
C ALA A 173 6.70 -25.90 -15.28
N SER A 174 5.50 -25.70 -14.75
CA SER A 174 4.46 -26.72 -14.66
C SER A 174 4.00 -27.21 -16.04
N ALA A 175 3.83 -26.30 -17.00
CA ALA A 175 3.47 -26.60 -18.38
C ALA A 175 4.60 -27.36 -19.08
N LEU A 176 5.86 -26.96 -18.91
CA LEU A 176 7.02 -27.60 -19.54
C LEU A 176 7.24 -29.03 -19.04
N TYR A 177 7.08 -29.24 -17.73
CA TYR A 177 7.11 -30.58 -17.15
C TYR A 177 6.01 -31.47 -17.76
N ARG A 178 4.77 -30.97 -17.80
CA ARG A 178 3.63 -31.73 -18.35
C ARG A 178 3.74 -31.93 -19.85
N TYR A 179 4.26 -30.95 -20.59
CA TYR A 179 4.55 -31.03 -22.02
C TYR A 179 5.56 -32.14 -22.29
N GLY A 180 6.69 -32.13 -21.60
CA GLY A 180 7.73 -33.14 -21.72
C GLY A 180 7.22 -34.54 -21.40
N ARG A 181 6.47 -34.72 -20.31
CA ARG A 181 5.85 -36.01 -19.96
C ARG A 181 4.85 -36.49 -20.99
N THR A 182 3.99 -35.60 -21.48
CA THR A 182 2.97 -35.96 -22.48
C THR A 182 3.63 -36.36 -23.81
N LEU A 183 4.71 -35.67 -24.21
CA LEU A 183 5.52 -36.04 -25.39
C LEU A 183 6.14 -37.44 -25.25
N LEU A 184 6.65 -37.78 -24.06
CA LEU A 184 7.16 -39.13 -23.80
C LEU A 184 6.05 -40.19 -23.89
N GLN A 185 4.86 -39.91 -23.33
CA GLN A 185 3.69 -40.80 -23.42
C GLN A 185 3.23 -41.00 -24.88
N ALA A 186 3.28 -39.95 -25.71
CA ALA A 186 2.96 -40.02 -27.13
C ALA A 186 4.06 -40.66 -28.01
N GLY A 187 5.18 -41.10 -27.41
CA GLY A 187 6.30 -41.71 -28.12
C GLY A 187 7.25 -40.73 -28.80
N GLN A 188 7.07 -39.42 -28.64
CA GLN A 188 7.96 -38.37 -29.15
C GLN A 188 9.18 -38.19 -28.22
N ARG A 189 9.99 -39.26 -28.09
CA ARG A 189 11.04 -39.38 -27.07
C ARG A 189 12.08 -38.26 -27.09
N GLU A 190 12.55 -37.85 -28.27
CA GLU A 190 13.57 -36.79 -28.37
C GLU A 190 13.04 -35.43 -27.89
N LYS A 191 11.83 -35.05 -28.34
CA LYS A 191 11.20 -33.79 -27.91
C LYS A 191 10.84 -33.82 -26.42
N GLY A 192 10.29 -34.94 -25.95
CA GLY A 192 9.94 -35.10 -24.53
C GLY A 192 11.17 -35.03 -23.63
N ALA A 193 12.28 -35.67 -24.01
CA ALA A 193 13.54 -35.56 -23.29
C ALA A 193 14.14 -34.15 -23.33
N ALA A 194 14.01 -33.43 -24.45
CA ALA A 194 14.46 -32.05 -24.56
C ALA A 194 13.66 -31.11 -23.63
N ALA A 195 12.33 -31.20 -23.64
CA ALA A 195 11.47 -30.40 -22.77
C ALA A 195 11.69 -30.70 -21.28
N LEU A 196 11.85 -31.98 -20.91
CA LEU A 196 12.18 -32.34 -19.52
C LEU A 196 13.59 -31.90 -19.12
N LYS A 197 14.55 -31.89 -20.05
CA LYS A 197 15.88 -31.35 -19.80
C LYS A 197 15.80 -29.84 -19.57
N GLU A 198 15.03 -29.12 -20.38
CA GLU A 198 14.80 -27.69 -20.18
C GLU A 198 14.10 -27.39 -18.86
N TYR A 199 13.08 -28.18 -18.48
CA TYR A 199 12.47 -28.11 -17.16
C TYR A 199 13.48 -28.35 -16.03
N GLN A 200 14.34 -29.36 -16.18
CA GLN A 200 15.42 -29.61 -15.22
C GLN A 200 16.42 -28.45 -15.15
N GLU A 201 16.72 -27.80 -16.28
CA GLU A 201 17.56 -26.61 -16.31
C GLU A 201 16.86 -25.41 -15.62
N LEU A 202 15.55 -25.22 -15.77
CA LEU A 202 14.77 -24.19 -15.06
C LEU A 202 14.72 -24.44 -13.55
N VAL A 203 14.51 -25.68 -13.13
CA VAL A 203 14.57 -26.07 -11.72
C VAL A 203 15.97 -25.82 -11.15
N LYS A 204 17.03 -26.14 -11.91
CA LYS A 204 18.40 -25.77 -11.52
C LYS A 204 18.62 -24.26 -11.46
N GLN A 205 17.81 -23.49 -12.18
CA GLN A 205 17.88 -22.03 -12.25
C GLN A 205 17.02 -21.30 -11.20
N GLY A 206 16.21 -22.00 -10.41
CA GLY A 206 15.34 -21.41 -9.39
C GLY A 206 13.92 -21.14 -9.85
N ALA A 207 13.68 -21.16 -11.15
CA ALA A 207 12.40 -20.83 -11.77
C ALA A 207 11.47 -22.06 -11.97
N GLY A 208 11.50 -23.03 -11.06
CA GLY A 208 10.98 -24.39 -11.29
C GLY A 208 9.84 -24.86 -10.40
N ALA A 209 9.24 -23.99 -9.58
CA ALA A 209 8.16 -24.31 -8.64
C ALA A 209 7.02 -25.09 -9.34
N GLN A 210 6.64 -26.24 -8.80
CA GLN A 210 5.41 -26.93 -9.21
C GLN A 210 4.27 -26.44 -8.33
N LEU A 211 3.57 -25.40 -8.77
CA LEU A 211 2.37 -24.94 -8.11
C LEU A 211 1.29 -26.04 -8.11
N SER A 212 0.41 -26.02 -7.11
CA SER A 212 -0.72 -26.94 -7.08
C SER A 212 -1.63 -26.69 -8.29
N GLU A 213 -2.46 -27.67 -8.64
CA GLU A 213 -3.38 -27.46 -9.75
C GLU A 213 -4.37 -26.32 -9.45
N GLU A 214 -4.74 -26.11 -8.19
CA GLU A 214 -5.63 -25.01 -7.76
C GLU A 214 -4.94 -23.65 -7.87
N ASP A 215 -3.66 -23.54 -7.51
CA ASP A 215 -2.89 -22.29 -7.67
C ASP A 215 -2.76 -21.90 -9.16
N LEU A 216 -2.68 -22.90 -10.04
CA LEU A 216 -2.58 -22.72 -11.49
C LEU A 216 -3.94 -22.51 -12.18
N GLU A 217 -5.04 -22.60 -11.43
CA GLU A 217 -6.38 -22.19 -11.87
C GLU A 217 -6.64 -20.70 -11.64
N VAL A 218 -5.90 -20.06 -10.74
CA VAL A 218 -6.04 -18.63 -10.43
C VAL A 218 -5.17 -17.80 -11.39
N GLY A 219 -5.74 -16.72 -11.92
CA GLY A 219 -5.12 -15.83 -12.89
C GLY A 219 -6.13 -14.77 -13.33
N ALA A 220 -5.77 -13.99 -14.34
CA ALA A 220 -6.60 -12.89 -14.84
C ALA A 220 -8.01 -13.37 -15.29
N LEU A 221 -8.13 -14.62 -15.75
CA LEU A 221 -9.41 -15.22 -16.14
C LEU A 221 -10.31 -15.65 -14.96
N LEU A 222 -9.81 -15.63 -13.72
CA LEU A 222 -10.57 -15.96 -12.50
C LEU A 222 -10.51 -14.83 -11.46
N GLU A 223 -10.30 -13.59 -11.89
CA GLU A 223 -10.50 -12.42 -11.05
C GLU A 223 -11.97 -12.01 -11.01
N LEU A 224 -12.37 -11.32 -9.94
CA LEU A 224 -13.70 -10.71 -9.89
C LEU A 224 -13.84 -9.69 -11.02
N ALA A 225 -14.94 -9.75 -11.76
CA ALA A 225 -15.28 -8.75 -12.75
C ALA A 225 -15.41 -7.38 -12.08
N HIS A 226 -14.63 -6.42 -12.58
CA HIS A 226 -14.73 -5.03 -12.18
C HIS A 226 -16.06 -4.45 -12.68
N LEU A 227 -16.85 -3.95 -11.75
CA LEU A 227 -18.10 -3.26 -12.04
C LEU A 227 -17.84 -1.76 -11.92
N PRO A 228 -18.06 -0.96 -12.99
CA PRO A 228 -17.87 0.48 -12.89
C PRO A 228 -18.83 1.02 -11.84
N ARG A 229 -18.31 1.86 -10.95
CA ARG A 229 -19.15 2.58 -10.00
C ARG A 229 -20.12 3.47 -10.76
N PRO A 230 -21.39 3.54 -10.36
CA PRO A 230 -22.29 4.51 -10.93
C PRO A 230 -21.75 5.90 -10.60
N ALA A 231 -21.89 6.82 -11.56
CA ALA A 231 -21.68 8.25 -11.33
C ALA A 231 -22.33 8.66 -10.01
N ASP A 232 -21.62 9.44 -9.21
CA ASP A 232 -22.17 9.98 -7.97
C ASP A 232 -23.18 11.11 -8.28
N VAL A 233 -24.39 10.72 -8.65
CA VAL A 233 -25.51 11.63 -8.91
C VAL A 233 -26.32 11.95 -7.65
N ARG A 234 -25.79 11.64 -6.46
CA ARG A 234 -26.51 11.86 -5.21
C ARG A 234 -26.71 13.34 -4.97
N ALA A 235 -27.84 13.66 -4.33
CA ALA A 235 -28.14 15.04 -3.97
C ALA A 235 -27.01 15.65 -3.12
N ALA A 236 -26.73 16.92 -3.40
CA ALA A 236 -25.82 17.76 -2.65
C ALA A 236 -25.91 17.53 -1.14
N GLY A 237 -24.76 17.48 -0.48
CA GLY A 237 -24.68 17.60 0.95
C GLY A 237 -25.37 18.86 1.48
N PRO A 238 -25.80 18.84 2.75
CA PRO A 238 -26.27 20.03 3.40
C PRO A 238 -25.13 21.04 3.54
N VAL A 239 -25.31 22.23 2.97
CA VAL A 239 -24.33 23.31 3.01
C VAL A 239 -23.81 23.54 4.44
N PRO A 240 -22.48 23.57 4.66
CA PRO A 240 -21.90 23.72 5.99
C PRO A 240 -22.16 25.13 6.53
N ALA A 241 -21.96 25.31 7.83
CA ALA A 241 -22.12 26.62 8.46
C ALA A 241 -21.06 26.81 9.53
N PHE A 242 -20.31 27.91 9.41
CA PHE A 242 -19.21 28.17 10.32
C PHE A 242 -19.61 29.14 11.42
N ALA A 243 -19.07 28.93 12.62
CA ALA A 243 -19.22 29.80 13.78
C ALA A 243 -17.84 30.27 14.25
N PRO A 244 -17.63 31.57 14.53
CA PRO A 244 -16.33 32.05 14.95
C PRO A 244 -16.02 31.64 16.39
N GLU A 245 -14.80 31.18 16.60
CA GLU A 245 -14.19 30.92 17.90
C GLU A 245 -12.86 31.69 17.97
N SER A 246 -12.60 32.34 19.12
CA SER A 246 -11.40 33.15 19.29
C SER A 246 -10.27 32.32 19.89
N LEU A 247 -9.06 32.53 19.39
CA LEU A 247 -7.83 31.98 19.95
C LEU A 247 -7.19 32.99 20.93
N PRO A 248 -6.44 32.53 21.94
CA PRO A 248 -5.74 33.38 22.91
C PRO A 248 -4.48 34.05 22.33
N VAL A 249 -4.57 34.55 21.08
CA VAL A 249 -3.48 35.19 20.36
C VAL A 249 -3.81 36.66 20.11
N THR A 250 -2.78 37.50 19.94
CA THR A 250 -2.96 38.96 19.75
C THR A 250 -2.55 39.46 18.38
N SER A 251 -1.82 38.65 17.61
CA SER A 251 -1.37 38.93 16.25
C SER A 251 -2.19 38.16 15.22
N ASP A 252 -2.17 38.65 13.98
CA ASP A 252 -2.80 37.97 12.84
C ASP A 252 -1.95 36.76 12.44
N LEU A 253 -2.62 35.64 12.19
CA LEU A 253 -1.99 34.38 11.82
C LEU A 253 -1.66 34.35 10.31
N ARG A 254 -0.58 33.65 9.98
CA ARG A 254 -0.07 33.44 8.61
C ARG A 254 -0.08 31.99 8.18
N TRP A 255 0.07 31.09 9.14
CA TRP A 255 0.03 29.65 8.95
C TRP A 255 -0.46 29.00 10.25
N ALA A 256 -0.97 27.78 10.13
CA ALA A 256 -1.30 26.93 11.25
C ALA A 256 -1.06 25.46 10.86
N GLU A 257 -0.77 24.64 11.86
CA GLU A 257 -0.70 23.19 11.78
C GLU A 257 -1.75 22.63 12.75
N VAL A 258 -2.59 21.73 12.24
CA VAL A 258 -3.67 21.08 13.00
C VAL A 258 -3.26 19.62 13.18
N ALA A 259 -2.70 19.29 14.33
CA ALA A 259 -2.10 17.98 14.59
C ALA A 259 -2.21 17.61 16.07
N ASP A 260 -2.01 16.34 16.39
CA ASP A 260 -1.72 15.91 17.75
C ASP A 260 -0.22 16.16 17.98
N VAL A 261 0.10 17.21 18.75
CA VAL A 261 1.46 17.76 18.78
C VAL A 261 2.25 17.26 20.00
N ASP A 262 1.58 16.78 21.05
CA ASP A 262 2.24 16.16 22.20
C ASP A 262 1.91 14.68 22.41
N ALA A 263 1.29 14.04 21.42
CA ALA A 263 0.92 12.63 21.40
C ALA A 263 -0.03 12.23 22.54
N ASP A 264 -0.90 13.15 22.97
CA ASP A 264 -1.92 12.87 23.99
C ASP A 264 -3.22 12.29 23.40
N GLY A 265 -3.33 12.27 22.07
CA GLY A 265 -4.46 11.74 21.31
C GLY A 265 -5.43 12.83 20.85
N ASP A 266 -5.42 14.00 21.48
CA ASP A 266 -6.28 15.13 21.15
C ASP A 266 -5.66 15.96 20.01
N THR A 267 -6.49 16.75 19.33
CA THR A 267 -5.98 17.65 18.27
C THR A 267 -5.68 19.02 18.83
N ASP A 268 -4.48 19.49 18.50
CA ASP A 268 -3.94 20.77 18.91
C ASP A 268 -3.71 21.72 17.74
N LEU A 269 -3.26 22.94 18.08
CA LEU A 269 -2.94 23.97 17.11
C LEU A 269 -1.54 24.55 17.37
N LEU A 270 -0.65 24.37 16.41
CA LEU A 270 0.58 25.15 16.32
C LEU A 270 0.35 26.27 15.30
N VAL A 271 0.44 27.53 15.73
CA VAL A 271 0.11 28.68 14.89
C VAL A 271 1.25 29.68 14.83
N GLY A 272 1.38 30.40 13.71
CA GLY A 272 2.39 31.45 13.59
C GLY A 272 1.93 32.69 12.85
N ASP A 273 2.50 33.83 13.22
CA ASP A 273 2.23 35.14 12.60
C ASP A 273 3.30 35.55 11.56
N GLY A 274 4.16 34.60 11.19
CA GLY A 274 5.33 34.82 10.32
C GLY A 274 6.54 35.40 11.06
N GLN A 275 6.41 35.71 12.35
CA GLN A 275 7.52 36.15 13.20
C GLN A 275 7.67 35.27 14.43
N THR A 276 6.59 34.84 15.07
CA THR A 276 6.56 34.02 16.28
C THR A 276 5.68 32.81 16.09
N VAL A 277 5.92 31.78 16.90
CA VAL A 277 5.14 30.54 16.96
C VAL A 277 4.44 30.44 18.30
N ARG A 278 3.22 29.90 18.30
CA ARG A 278 2.46 29.57 19.51
C ARG A 278 1.94 28.15 19.46
N ASP A 279 2.04 27.48 20.58
CA ASP A 279 1.45 26.16 20.82
C ASP A 279 0.20 26.34 21.67
N LEU A 280 -0.96 25.98 21.09
CA LEU A 280 -2.27 26.11 21.69
C LEU A 280 -2.87 24.71 21.89
N ARG A 281 -3.16 24.39 23.15
CA ARG A 281 -3.75 23.10 23.57
C ARG A 281 -5.20 23.24 23.95
N ARG A 282 -5.96 22.15 23.80
CA ARG A 282 -7.33 22.05 24.30
C ARG A 282 -7.32 21.79 25.82
N ASP A 283 -7.99 22.64 26.59
CA ASP A 283 -8.34 22.38 27.99
C ASP A 283 -9.87 22.45 28.13
N GLY A 284 -10.50 21.29 27.95
CA GLY A 284 -11.95 21.16 27.82
C GLY A 284 -12.49 21.96 26.62
N ALA A 285 -13.19 23.06 26.87
CA ALA A 285 -13.79 23.91 25.83
C ALA A 285 -13.00 25.19 25.55
N ARG A 286 -11.73 25.28 25.99
CA ARG A 286 -10.91 26.49 25.83
C ARG A 286 -9.54 26.14 25.28
N TRP A 287 -8.95 27.10 24.59
CA TRP A 287 -7.55 27.05 24.14
C TRP A 287 -6.64 27.70 25.17
N VAL A 288 -5.54 27.03 25.49
CA VAL A 288 -4.50 27.52 26.41
C VAL A 288 -3.17 27.61 25.65
N ASP A 289 -2.50 28.74 25.78
CA ASP A 289 -1.16 28.96 25.22
C ASP A 289 -0.11 28.33 26.15
N VAL A 290 0.57 27.29 25.66
CA VAL A 290 1.62 26.53 26.36
C VAL A 290 3.01 26.72 25.76
N THR A 291 3.16 27.73 24.89
CA THR A 291 4.38 28.00 24.11
C THR A 291 5.65 28.06 24.97
N GLU A 292 5.58 28.68 26.15
CA GLU A 292 6.72 28.84 27.04
C GLU A 292 7.17 27.51 27.65
N SER A 293 6.22 26.69 28.12
CA SER A 293 6.52 25.36 28.68
C SER A 293 7.07 24.38 27.64
N ARG A 294 6.76 24.61 26.36
CA ARG A 294 7.19 23.77 25.24
C ARG A 294 8.53 24.21 24.63
N GLY A 295 9.15 25.27 25.16
CA GLY A 295 10.46 25.75 24.70
C GLY A 295 10.43 26.51 23.37
N LEU A 296 9.25 26.87 22.86
CA LEU A 296 9.09 27.59 21.59
C LEU A 296 9.19 29.12 21.73
N ALA A 297 9.26 29.62 22.97
CA ALA A 297 9.40 31.05 23.25
C ALA A 297 10.71 31.60 22.66
N GLY A 298 10.59 32.37 21.57
CA GLY A 298 11.74 32.98 20.87
C GLY A 298 12.11 32.31 19.54
N LEU A 299 11.35 31.31 19.08
CA LEU A 299 11.44 30.79 17.73
C LEU A 299 10.96 31.86 16.75
N LEU A 300 11.87 32.35 15.89
CA LEU A 300 11.57 33.46 14.98
C LEU A 300 11.61 33.06 13.50
N GLY A 301 10.81 33.76 12.69
CA GLY A 301 10.86 33.71 11.22
C GLY A 301 10.38 32.39 10.62
N VAL A 302 9.45 31.72 11.30
CA VAL A 302 8.80 30.50 10.82
C VAL A 302 7.64 30.87 9.89
N THR A 303 7.66 30.33 8.67
CA THR A 303 6.63 30.58 7.65
C THR A 303 5.73 29.38 7.39
N SER A 304 6.20 28.18 7.76
CA SER A 304 5.44 26.93 7.70
C SER A 304 6.01 25.95 8.72
N ALA A 305 5.19 25.00 9.16
CA ALA A 305 5.59 23.92 10.05
C ALA A 305 4.81 22.65 9.73
N ARG A 306 5.37 21.52 10.14
CA ARG A 306 4.75 20.20 10.17
C ARG A 306 5.08 19.53 11.50
N VAL A 307 4.12 18.78 12.05
CA VAL A 307 4.34 18.00 13.27
C VAL A 307 4.02 16.54 13.00
N LEU A 308 5.06 15.70 13.00
CA LEU A 308 5.06 14.28 12.62
C LEU A 308 6.28 13.59 13.25
N ASP A 309 6.27 12.27 13.33
CA ASP A 309 7.41 11.46 13.78
C ASP A 309 8.35 11.19 12.60
N VAL A 310 9.46 11.92 12.53
CA VAL A 310 10.41 11.92 11.40
C VAL A 310 11.50 10.88 11.59
N ASP A 311 11.93 10.62 12.83
CA ASP A 311 12.97 9.64 13.14
C ASP A 311 12.44 8.31 13.72
N ASN A 312 11.12 8.10 13.65
CA ASN A 312 10.39 6.90 14.05
C ASN A 312 10.68 6.50 15.50
N ASP A 313 10.84 7.48 16.40
CA ASP A 313 11.10 7.24 17.81
C ASP A 313 9.82 7.20 18.68
N GLY A 314 8.67 7.45 18.06
CA GLY A 314 7.35 7.49 18.68
C GLY A 314 7.01 8.84 19.33
N GLU A 315 7.90 9.84 19.27
CA GLU A 315 7.63 11.20 19.69
C GLU A 315 7.27 12.11 18.49
N ARG A 316 6.53 13.19 18.76
CA ARG A 316 6.15 14.16 17.71
C ARG A 316 7.27 15.17 17.49
N ASP A 317 7.83 15.20 16.30
CA ASP A 317 8.85 16.17 15.92
C ASP A 317 8.25 17.44 15.31
N LEU A 318 9.03 18.52 15.35
CA LEU A 318 8.69 19.76 14.67
C LEU A 318 9.62 20.00 13.48
N VAL A 319 9.06 19.96 12.27
CA VAL A 319 9.77 20.39 11.06
C VAL A 319 9.25 21.76 10.68
N ARG A 320 10.15 22.72 10.44
CA ARG A 320 9.75 24.09 10.10
C ARG A 320 10.48 24.68 8.93
N GLY A 321 9.74 25.42 8.11
CA GLY A 321 10.25 26.19 6.97
C GLY A 321 10.38 27.68 7.30
N GLY A 322 11.29 28.35 6.59
CA GLY A 322 11.45 29.79 6.68
C GLY A 322 12.67 30.30 5.90
N GLY A 323 13.09 31.52 6.23
CA GLY A 323 14.23 32.18 5.56
C GLY A 323 15.57 31.47 5.73
N ASN A 324 15.69 30.59 6.73
CA ASN A 324 16.89 29.77 6.98
C ASN A 324 16.78 28.35 6.38
N GLY A 325 15.74 28.07 5.61
CA GLY A 325 15.43 26.75 5.06
C GLY A 325 14.56 25.90 5.96
N VAL A 326 14.65 24.58 5.79
CA VAL A 326 13.89 23.61 6.57
C VAL A 326 14.74 23.15 7.74
N GLN A 327 14.16 23.18 8.94
CA GLN A 327 14.83 22.84 10.19
C GLN A 327 14.01 21.78 10.93
N PHE A 328 14.69 20.72 11.34
CA PHE A 328 14.14 19.60 12.07
C PHE A 328 14.41 19.77 13.57
N HIS A 329 13.38 19.64 14.39
CA HIS A 329 13.47 19.72 15.84
C HIS A 329 13.00 18.38 16.42
N PRO A 330 13.92 17.52 16.88
CA PRO A 330 13.56 16.24 17.49
C PRO A 330 12.67 16.42 18.72
N GLY A 331 11.70 15.54 18.88
CA GLY A 331 10.83 15.40 20.04
C GLY A 331 11.62 15.18 21.33
N GLN A 332 11.07 15.71 22.42
CA GLN A 332 11.50 15.38 23.78
C GLN A 332 10.35 15.54 24.78
N GLN A 333 9.60 14.47 25.04
CA GLN A 333 8.48 14.41 25.99
C GLN A 333 7.48 15.56 25.78
N GLY A 334 7.09 15.76 24.51
CA GLY A 334 6.20 16.83 24.07
C GLY A 334 6.84 18.22 24.04
N SER A 335 8.15 18.36 24.25
CA SER A 335 8.91 19.57 23.89
C SER A 335 9.84 19.25 22.72
N TRP A 336 10.68 20.20 22.29
CA TRP A 336 11.64 19.92 21.23
C TRP A 336 13.06 20.34 21.53
N SER A 337 13.99 19.52 21.04
CA SER A 337 15.42 19.80 21.05
C SER A 337 15.80 20.96 20.10
N PRO A 338 17.01 21.53 20.24
CA PRO A 338 17.53 22.51 19.29
C PRO A 338 17.52 21.99 17.84
N PRO A 339 17.29 22.88 16.84
CA PRO A 339 17.11 22.46 15.46
C PRO A 339 18.36 21.90 14.83
N ARG A 340 18.17 20.93 13.94
CA ARG A 340 19.12 20.44 12.95
C ARG A 340 18.71 20.96 11.56
N PRO A 341 19.67 21.33 10.69
CA PRO A 341 19.34 21.73 9.33
C PRO A 341 18.89 20.51 8.52
N VAL A 342 17.73 20.62 7.86
CA VAL A 342 17.27 19.68 6.82
C VAL A 342 17.70 20.23 5.47
N LEU A 343 17.24 21.45 5.16
CA LEU A 343 17.54 22.17 3.93
C LEU A 343 18.07 23.55 4.25
N SER A 344 19.04 24.01 3.46
CA SER A 344 19.59 25.36 3.57
C SER A 344 18.97 26.32 2.57
N GLY A 345 18.79 27.58 2.99
CA GLY A 345 18.28 28.65 2.13
C GLY A 345 16.76 28.75 2.12
N SER A 346 16.25 29.95 1.83
CA SER A 346 14.82 30.25 2.00
C SER A 346 13.92 29.32 1.19
N VAL A 347 13.04 28.60 1.88
CA VAL A 347 11.99 27.77 1.28
C VAL A 347 10.67 28.54 1.23
N VAL A 348 9.84 28.21 0.26
CA VAL A 348 8.46 28.71 0.15
C VAL A 348 7.49 27.68 0.73
N GLN A 349 7.60 26.44 0.25
CA GLN A 349 6.76 25.31 0.61
C GLN A 349 7.65 24.08 0.80
N PHE A 350 7.26 23.17 1.70
CA PHE A 350 7.84 21.84 1.79
C PHE A 350 6.74 20.81 2.07
N ARG A 351 6.99 19.55 1.72
CA ARG A 351 6.11 18.39 1.93
C ARG A 351 6.92 17.20 2.46
N PRO A 352 6.37 16.42 3.41
CA PRO A 352 6.93 15.12 3.75
C PRO A 352 6.72 14.14 2.58
N VAL A 353 7.62 13.19 2.41
CA VAL A 353 7.55 12.13 1.39
C VAL A 353 8.38 10.93 1.85
N ASP A 354 8.06 9.72 1.43
CA ASP A 354 8.91 8.52 1.59
C ASP A 354 9.26 8.05 0.17
N PHE A 355 10.24 8.69 -0.47
CA PHE A 355 10.42 8.58 -1.93
C PHE A 355 11.23 7.35 -2.33
N ASP A 356 11.98 6.75 -1.40
CA ASP A 356 12.77 5.55 -1.61
C ASP A 356 12.26 4.32 -0.83
N HIS A 357 11.11 4.46 -0.16
CA HIS A 357 10.32 3.38 0.45
C HIS A 357 11.10 2.64 1.55
N GLU A 358 11.93 3.39 2.28
CA GLU A 358 12.75 2.86 3.37
C GLU A 358 12.14 3.02 4.75
N GLY A 359 11.01 3.73 4.82
CA GLY A 359 10.16 3.81 6.00
C GLY A 359 10.52 4.92 6.97
N ASP A 360 11.42 5.85 6.61
CA ASP A 360 11.55 7.14 7.28
C ASP A 360 10.98 8.28 6.42
N VAL A 361 10.81 9.46 7.02
CA VAL A 361 10.20 10.60 6.33
C VAL A 361 11.27 11.52 5.77
N ASP A 362 11.28 11.65 4.45
CA ASP A 362 12.03 12.62 3.66
C ASP A 362 11.27 13.93 3.44
N PHE A 363 11.93 14.90 2.80
CA PHE A 363 11.31 16.17 2.47
C PHE A 363 11.62 16.62 1.05
N VAL A 364 10.59 17.06 0.35
CA VAL A 364 10.72 17.84 -0.89
C VAL A 364 10.33 19.29 -0.63
N ALA A 365 11.08 20.24 -1.20
CA ALA A 365 10.83 21.66 -1.01
C ALA A 365 10.87 22.47 -2.31
N ALA A 366 9.94 23.42 -2.40
CA ALA A 366 9.95 24.47 -3.40
C ALA A 366 10.61 25.73 -2.83
N ALA A 367 11.62 26.25 -3.54
CA ALA A 367 12.32 27.46 -3.15
C ALA A 367 12.50 28.44 -4.33
N LEU A 368 12.80 29.70 -3.99
CA LEU A 368 13.07 30.74 -4.98
C LEU A 368 14.41 30.55 -5.72
N SER A 369 15.26 29.64 -5.22
CA SER A 369 16.53 29.24 -5.83
C SER A 369 16.43 27.99 -6.71
N GLY A 370 15.35 27.21 -6.61
CA GLY A 370 15.21 25.89 -7.22
C GLY A 370 14.37 24.97 -6.33
N VAL A 371 14.26 23.70 -6.70
CA VAL A 371 13.65 22.66 -5.87
C VAL A 371 14.74 21.91 -5.12
N VAL A 372 14.39 21.28 -4.00
CA VAL A 372 15.32 20.44 -3.24
C VAL A 372 14.63 19.17 -2.78
N LEU A 373 15.29 18.03 -2.94
CA LEU A 373 14.92 16.75 -2.36
C LEU A 373 15.92 16.41 -1.25
N ALA A 374 15.42 16.34 -0.02
CA ALA A 374 16.20 16.07 1.19
C ALA A 374 15.86 14.66 1.67
N ARG A 375 16.86 13.78 1.64
CA ARG A 375 16.74 12.43 2.17
C ARG A 375 17.08 12.41 3.66
N ASN A 376 16.29 11.74 4.47
CA ASN A 376 16.60 11.43 5.87
C ASN A 376 17.58 10.24 5.90
N ASN A 377 18.64 10.32 6.71
CA ASN A 377 19.62 9.23 6.79
C ASN A 377 19.35 8.28 7.96
N GLY A 378 18.14 8.30 8.54
CA GLY A 378 17.78 7.56 9.75
C GLY A 378 18.52 7.96 11.05
N ASP A 379 19.44 8.93 10.99
CA ASP A 379 20.21 9.42 12.13
C ASP A 379 19.90 10.86 12.54
N SER A 380 18.71 11.32 12.15
CA SER A 380 18.23 12.69 12.30
C SER A 380 19.17 13.69 11.59
N THR A 381 19.89 13.26 10.56
CA THR A 381 20.60 14.11 9.59
C THR A 381 19.98 13.96 8.21
N PHE A 382 20.19 14.96 7.35
CA PHE A 382 19.58 15.00 6.03
C PHE A 382 20.62 15.30 4.96
N GLU A 383 20.46 14.68 3.79
CA GLU A 383 21.29 14.89 2.61
C GLU A 383 20.46 15.50 1.47
N ASP A 384 21.01 16.53 0.80
CA ASP A 384 20.44 17.05 -0.45
C ASP A 384 20.80 16.10 -1.60
N VAL A 385 19.82 15.28 -2.01
CA VAL A 385 19.94 14.29 -3.09
C VAL A 385 19.38 14.81 -4.41
N THR A 386 19.08 16.11 -4.51
CA THR A 386 18.64 16.73 -5.76
C THR A 386 19.63 16.47 -6.91
N PRO A 387 20.96 16.61 -6.74
CA PRO A 387 21.90 16.37 -7.83
C PRO A 387 21.87 14.92 -8.33
N GLY A 388 21.43 14.72 -9.58
CA GLY A 388 21.35 13.39 -10.20
C GLY A 388 20.00 12.69 -10.00
N SER A 389 19.07 13.31 -9.27
CA SER A 389 17.67 12.88 -9.21
C SER A 389 16.93 13.17 -10.52
N GLY A 390 17.36 14.18 -11.29
CA GLY A 390 16.62 14.72 -12.44
C GLY A 390 15.83 15.99 -12.09
N LEU A 391 15.56 16.24 -10.80
CA LEU A 391 14.84 17.42 -10.32
C LEU A 391 15.64 18.72 -10.50
N GLU A 392 16.95 18.66 -10.71
CA GLU A 392 17.76 19.85 -11.03
C GLU A 392 17.34 20.56 -12.32
N ALA A 393 16.56 19.88 -13.18
CA ALA A 393 15.96 20.47 -14.37
C ALA A 393 14.78 21.40 -14.06
N ILE A 394 14.20 21.29 -12.86
CA ILE A 394 13.11 22.15 -12.40
C ILE A 394 13.70 23.45 -11.84
N GLY A 395 13.19 24.57 -12.34
CA GLY A 395 13.61 25.90 -11.90
C GLY A 395 13.02 26.30 -10.54
N PRO A 396 13.16 27.59 -10.17
CA PRO A 396 12.50 28.13 -8.98
C PRO A 396 10.99 27.86 -8.98
N SER A 397 10.47 27.45 -7.83
CA SER A 397 9.07 27.04 -7.65
C SER A 397 8.43 27.76 -6.46
N THR A 398 7.12 27.90 -6.51
CA THR A 398 6.30 28.48 -5.43
C THR A 398 5.57 27.41 -4.63
N ASP A 399 5.39 26.23 -5.21
CA ASP A 399 4.64 25.15 -4.59
C ASP A 399 5.15 23.77 -5.04
N VAL A 400 4.89 22.77 -4.20
CA VAL A 400 5.16 21.35 -4.44
C VAL A 400 4.07 20.50 -3.77
N GLU A 401 3.56 19.52 -4.50
CA GLU A 401 2.64 18.48 -4.03
C GLU A 401 3.21 17.08 -4.33
N VAL A 402 2.75 16.11 -3.55
CA VAL A 402 3.27 14.74 -3.48
C VAL A 402 2.08 13.78 -3.58
N GLY A 403 2.15 12.78 -4.46
CA GLY A 403 1.09 11.78 -4.62
C GLY A 403 1.40 10.79 -5.75
N ASP A 404 0.78 9.61 -5.71
CA ASP A 404 0.88 8.56 -6.73
C ASP A 404 -0.10 8.88 -7.88
N LEU A 405 0.40 9.50 -8.97
CA LEU A 405 -0.44 10.08 -10.04
C LEU A 405 -0.76 9.09 -11.17
N ASP A 406 -0.13 7.93 -11.24
CA ASP A 406 -0.43 6.86 -12.20
C ASP A 406 -0.72 5.48 -11.57
N ASP A 407 -0.92 5.45 -10.26
CA ASP A 407 -1.33 4.28 -9.47
C ASP A 407 -0.31 3.13 -9.53
N ASP A 408 0.99 3.46 -9.70
CA ASP A 408 2.07 2.48 -9.84
C ASP A 408 2.81 2.15 -8.52
N LEU A 409 2.32 2.72 -7.41
CA LEU A 409 2.85 2.70 -6.03
C LEU A 409 3.97 3.71 -5.77
N ASP A 410 4.70 4.16 -6.79
CA ASP A 410 5.83 5.06 -6.58
C ASP A 410 5.33 6.51 -6.50
N VAL A 411 5.88 7.27 -5.56
CA VAL A 411 5.37 8.63 -5.31
C VAL A 411 5.90 9.63 -6.36
N ASP A 412 4.98 10.30 -7.06
CA ASP A 412 5.29 11.39 -7.98
C ASP A 412 5.29 12.76 -7.31
N LEU A 413 5.91 13.73 -7.99
CA LEU A 413 6.00 15.11 -7.53
C LEU A 413 5.39 16.07 -8.54
N LEU A 414 4.55 16.99 -8.07
CA LEU A 414 4.00 18.08 -8.86
C LEU A 414 4.52 19.42 -8.36
N PHE A 415 5.06 20.23 -9.27
CA PHE A 415 5.61 21.56 -8.94
C PHE A 415 4.86 22.68 -9.66
N VAL A 416 4.56 23.76 -8.93
CA VAL A 416 4.21 25.04 -9.52
C VAL A 416 5.47 25.90 -9.59
N THR A 417 5.97 26.11 -10.80
CA THR A 417 7.15 26.96 -11.02
C THR A 417 6.81 28.42 -10.75
N ARG A 418 7.81 29.24 -10.44
CA ARG A 418 7.66 30.70 -10.24
C ARG A 418 7.11 31.44 -11.47
N ARG A 419 7.19 30.84 -12.66
CA ARG A 419 6.60 31.37 -13.90
C ARG A 419 5.14 30.94 -14.09
N GLY A 420 4.60 30.15 -13.17
CA GLY A 420 3.24 29.63 -13.19
C GLY A 420 3.02 28.43 -14.11
N ALA A 421 4.09 27.73 -14.52
CA ALA A 421 3.95 26.43 -15.18
C ALA A 421 3.82 25.33 -14.13
N VAL A 422 2.96 24.35 -14.42
CA VAL A 422 2.72 23.15 -13.59
C VAL A 422 3.46 21.98 -14.22
N VAL A 423 4.37 21.35 -13.47
CA VAL A 423 5.28 20.32 -13.97
C VAL A 423 5.19 19.08 -13.09
N VAL A 424 5.00 17.92 -13.71
CA VAL A 424 5.04 16.62 -13.05
C VAL A 424 6.43 16.00 -13.22
N ALA A 425 6.96 15.45 -12.14
CA ALA A 425 8.17 14.64 -12.12
C ALA A 425 7.77 13.22 -11.69
N SER A 426 7.79 12.30 -12.65
CA SER A 426 7.36 10.92 -12.45
C SER A 426 8.48 10.09 -11.84
N SER A 427 8.17 9.28 -10.84
CA SER A 427 9.17 8.45 -10.15
C SER A 427 9.70 7.34 -11.06
N LEU A 428 11.01 7.10 -10.99
CA LEU A 428 11.69 5.96 -11.60
C LEU A 428 12.26 5.03 -10.52
N ARG A 429 11.79 5.18 -9.26
CA ARG A 429 12.33 4.60 -8.02
C ARG A 429 13.74 5.03 -7.67
N GLY A 430 14.13 4.78 -6.42
CA GLY A 430 15.48 5.02 -5.90
C GLY A 430 15.91 6.49 -6.02
N GLY A 431 14.98 7.42 -5.82
CA GLY A 431 15.23 8.86 -5.85
C GLY A 431 15.51 9.47 -7.22
N ARG A 432 15.13 8.78 -8.31
CA ARG A 432 15.25 9.33 -9.67
C ARG A 432 13.87 9.67 -10.24
N PHE A 433 13.81 10.74 -11.01
CA PHE A 433 12.58 11.27 -11.58
C PHE A 433 12.73 11.61 -13.06
N GLU A 434 11.70 11.30 -13.85
CA GLU A 434 11.53 11.78 -15.21
C GLU A 434 10.67 13.05 -15.24
N ILE A 435 11.21 14.15 -15.76
CA ILE A 435 10.45 15.39 -15.92
C ILE A 435 9.51 15.30 -17.12
N ARG A 436 8.22 15.36 -16.86
CA ARG A 436 7.17 15.32 -17.89
C ARG A 436 6.95 16.71 -18.51
N PRO A 437 6.36 16.78 -19.72
CA PRO A 437 5.90 18.06 -20.26
C PRO A 437 4.98 18.79 -19.28
N ALA A 438 5.09 20.12 -19.23
CA ALA A 438 4.21 20.92 -18.37
C ALA A 438 2.75 20.71 -18.76
N LEU A 439 1.87 20.65 -17.75
CA LEU A 439 0.44 20.45 -17.94
C LEU A 439 -0.20 21.64 -18.66
N ASP A 440 -1.32 21.40 -19.35
CA ASP A 440 -2.15 22.44 -19.97
C ASP A 440 -2.95 23.21 -18.90
N ALA A 441 -2.24 23.99 -18.09
CA ALA A 441 -2.77 24.79 -17.00
C ALA A 441 -2.94 26.28 -17.41
N PRO A 442 -3.78 27.05 -16.70
CA PRO A 442 -3.89 28.49 -16.89
C PRO A 442 -2.56 29.23 -16.72
N GLU A 443 -2.42 30.42 -17.29
CA GLU A 443 -1.23 31.24 -17.05
C GLU A 443 -1.18 31.75 -15.60
N SER A 444 0.03 31.92 -15.06
CA SER A 444 0.28 32.50 -13.72
C SER A 444 -0.35 31.71 -12.56
N VAL A 445 -0.29 30.38 -12.61
CA VAL A 445 -0.55 29.52 -11.45
C VAL A 445 0.39 29.88 -10.31
N PHE A 446 -0.11 29.84 -9.07
CA PHE A 446 0.72 30.08 -7.88
C PHE A 446 0.56 29.04 -6.77
N ASP A 447 -0.43 28.16 -6.87
CA ASP A 447 -0.75 27.11 -5.88
C ASP A 447 -1.42 25.94 -6.60
N ALA A 448 -1.22 24.72 -6.12
CA ALA A 448 -1.90 23.51 -6.56
C ALA A 448 -2.36 22.67 -5.37
N ALA A 449 -3.26 21.73 -5.61
CA ALA A 449 -3.66 20.72 -4.65
C ALA A 449 -4.03 19.44 -5.39
N LEU A 450 -3.70 18.29 -4.81
CA LEU A 450 -4.03 16.96 -5.32
C LEU A 450 -5.23 16.38 -4.58
N GLY A 451 -6.10 15.68 -5.30
CA GLY A 451 -7.23 14.95 -4.72
C GLY A 451 -8.16 14.38 -5.78
N ASP A 452 -8.81 13.28 -5.47
CA ASP A 452 -9.80 12.60 -6.32
C ASP A 452 -11.13 13.38 -6.33
N LEU A 453 -11.31 14.28 -7.31
CA LEU A 453 -12.44 15.24 -7.33
C LEU A 453 -13.68 14.68 -8.02
N ASP A 454 -13.56 13.66 -8.86
CA ASP A 454 -14.70 12.99 -9.49
C ASP A 454 -14.98 11.58 -8.95
N SER A 455 -14.19 11.13 -7.97
CA SER A 455 -14.36 9.85 -7.28
C SER A 455 -14.13 8.65 -8.21
N ASP A 456 -13.23 8.78 -9.18
CA ASP A 456 -12.83 7.71 -10.09
C ASP A 456 -11.61 6.90 -9.59
N GLY A 457 -10.90 7.44 -8.60
CA GLY A 457 -9.75 6.82 -7.95
C GLY A 457 -8.41 7.35 -8.43
N ASP A 458 -8.35 8.20 -9.43
CA ASP A 458 -7.15 8.91 -9.86
C ASP A 458 -7.04 10.25 -9.13
N LEU A 459 -5.81 10.67 -8.79
CA LEU A 459 -5.61 12.00 -8.20
C LEU A 459 -5.69 13.08 -9.27
N ASP A 460 -6.68 13.96 -9.17
CA ASP A 460 -6.80 15.17 -9.99
C ASP A 460 -5.94 16.31 -9.46
N VAL A 461 -5.73 17.33 -10.30
CA VAL A 461 -5.02 18.55 -9.91
C VAL A 461 -5.96 19.76 -9.94
N ALA A 462 -6.19 20.39 -8.78
CA ALA A 462 -6.77 21.71 -8.73
C ALA A 462 -5.65 22.77 -8.70
N VAL A 463 -5.73 23.78 -9.57
CA VAL A 463 -4.73 24.85 -9.66
C VAL A 463 -5.34 26.22 -9.43
N ALA A 464 -4.71 27.04 -8.60
CA ALA A 464 -5.13 28.41 -8.33
C ALA A 464 -4.32 29.41 -9.18
N SER A 465 -5.05 30.31 -9.85
CA SER A 465 -4.49 31.37 -10.68
C SER A 465 -5.23 32.69 -10.47
N ALA A 466 -4.75 33.77 -11.08
CA ALA A 466 -5.45 35.05 -11.05
C ALA A 466 -6.85 35.01 -11.72
N ALA A 467 -7.12 34.00 -12.55
CA ALA A 467 -8.41 33.79 -13.21
C ALA A 467 -9.42 33.01 -12.36
N GLY A 468 -8.98 32.38 -11.27
CA GLY A 468 -9.79 31.48 -10.45
C GLY A 468 -9.10 30.14 -10.25
N VAL A 469 -9.89 29.11 -9.95
CA VAL A 469 -9.42 27.73 -9.80
C VAL A 469 -9.76 26.94 -11.07
N THR A 470 -8.85 26.12 -11.55
CA THR A 470 -9.07 25.19 -12.66
C THR A 470 -8.80 23.78 -12.18
N VAL A 471 -9.63 22.82 -12.59
CA VAL A 471 -9.39 21.39 -12.35
C VAL A 471 -8.75 20.80 -13.61
N LEU A 472 -7.74 19.97 -13.41
CA LEU A 472 -7.09 19.14 -14.42
C LEU A 472 -7.39 17.69 -14.04
N GLU A 473 -8.31 17.09 -14.79
CA GLU A 473 -8.75 15.71 -14.61
C GLU A 473 -7.65 14.75 -15.06
N ASN A 474 -7.23 13.85 -14.18
CA ASN A 474 -6.27 12.80 -14.49
C ASN A 474 -6.96 11.67 -15.28
N ARG A 475 -6.20 10.91 -16.05
CA ARG A 475 -6.71 9.75 -16.83
C ARG A 475 -6.06 8.43 -16.41
N GLY A 476 -5.35 8.45 -15.28
CA GLY A 476 -4.64 7.30 -14.71
C GLY A 476 -3.34 6.94 -15.41
N ASP A 477 -2.85 7.76 -16.34
CA ASP A 477 -1.63 7.50 -17.13
C ASP A 477 -0.69 8.72 -17.22
N LEU A 478 -0.78 9.60 -16.21
CA LEU A 478 -0.14 10.92 -16.16
C LEU A 478 -0.59 11.86 -17.30
N SER A 479 -1.69 11.56 -18.00
CA SER A 479 -2.32 12.50 -18.93
C SER A 479 -3.44 13.28 -18.24
N PHE A 480 -3.40 14.60 -18.40
CA PHE A 480 -4.32 15.51 -17.74
C PHE A 480 -5.15 16.28 -18.75
N VAL A 481 -6.46 16.37 -18.50
CA VAL A 481 -7.41 17.12 -19.32
C VAL A 481 -7.99 18.26 -18.52
N ARG A 482 -7.99 19.46 -19.08
CA ARG A 482 -8.60 20.62 -18.43
C ARG A 482 -10.12 20.49 -18.36
N SER A 483 -10.64 20.21 -17.17
CA SER A 483 -12.06 19.99 -16.87
C SER A 483 -12.70 21.28 -16.37
N GLY A 484 -12.97 22.20 -17.30
CA GLY A 484 -13.65 23.47 -17.01
C GLY A 484 -12.83 24.45 -16.16
N GLU A 485 -13.38 25.64 -15.95
CA GLU A 485 -12.75 26.69 -15.14
C GLU A 485 -13.74 27.09 -14.05
N LEU A 486 -13.40 26.82 -12.79
CA LEU A 486 -14.16 27.29 -11.64
C LEU A 486 -13.80 28.75 -11.41
N ALA A 487 -14.54 29.64 -12.07
CA ALA A 487 -14.41 31.08 -11.88
C ALA A 487 -14.88 31.45 -10.47
N ILE A 488 -13.98 31.44 -9.49
CA ILE A 488 -14.26 31.87 -8.12
C ILE A 488 -14.47 33.39 -8.14
N GLU A 489 -15.62 33.85 -7.64
CA GLU A 489 -15.91 35.29 -7.58
C GLU A 489 -14.86 36.05 -6.75
N GLY A 490 -14.12 36.95 -7.39
CA GLY A 490 -13.03 37.71 -6.77
C GLY A 490 -11.66 37.21 -7.20
N ALA A 491 -10.69 38.11 -7.38
CA ALA A 491 -9.34 37.69 -7.78
C ALA A 491 -8.71 36.86 -6.65
N VAL A 492 -8.56 35.55 -6.87
CA VAL A 492 -7.72 34.70 -6.02
C VAL A 492 -6.31 35.27 -6.12
N ARG A 493 -5.70 35.54 -4.96
CA ARG A 493 -4.36 36.10 -4.88
C ARG A 493 -3.56 35.29 -3.89
N TRP A 494 -2.38 34.88 -4.32
CA TRP A 494 -1.37 34.33 -3.43
C TRP A 494 -1.19 35.26 -2.21
N PRO A 495 -1.33 34.76 -0.96
CA PRO A 495 -1.19 35.58 0.22
C PRO A 495 0.18 36.29 0.21
N PRO A 496 0.26 37.59 0.54
CA PRO A 496 1.52 38.34 0.52
C PRO A 496 2.63 37.78 1.43
N SER A 497 2.29 36.83 2.31
CA SER A 497 3.14 36.23 3.32
C SER A 497 3.75 34.88 2.95
N GLY A 498 3.37 34.28 1.81
CA GLY A 498 3.73 32.90 1.47
C GLY A 498 2.95 31.89 2.31
N GLY A 499 2.06 31.12 1.68
CA GLY A 499 1.22 30.11 2.33
C GLY A 499 0.15 29.58 1.39
N THR A 500 -0.48 28.48 1.78
CA THR A 500 -1.55 27.79 1.04
C THR A 500 -2.76 28.72 0.86
N SER A 501 -3.33 28.68 -0.33
CA SER A 501 -4.52 29.45 -0.73
C SER A 501 -5.62 28.58 -1.32
N LEU A 502 -5.35 27.30 -1.54
CA LEU A 502 -6.24 26.29 -2.09
C LEU A 502 -6.25 25.06 -1.20
N TRP A 503 -7.44 24.55 -0.86
CA TRP A 503 -7.62 23.29 -0.12
C TRP A 503 -8.69 22.45 -0.80
N LEU A 504 -8.42 21.14 -0.91
CA LEU A 504 -9.38 20.12 -1.31
C LEU A 504 -9.76 19.31 -0.09
N ALA A 505 -11.04 19.34 0.29
CA ALA A 505 -11.53 18.59 1.45
C ALA A 505 -13.06 18.47 1.41
N ASP A 506 -13.61 17.43 2.02
CA ASP A 506 -15.05 17.21 2.13
C ASP A 506 -15.63 18.00 3.32
N PHE A 507 -16.06 19.26 3.11
CA PHE A 507 -16.48 20.16 4.21
C PHE A 507 -17.92 19.92 4.69
N ASP A 508 -18.74 19.27 3.86
CA ASP A 508 -20.12 18.93 4.21
C ASP A 508 -20.34 17.44 4.50
N ASN A 509 -19.23 16.68 4.54
CA ASN A 509 -19.15 15.26 4.82
C ASN A 509 -20.07 14.45 3.90
N ASP A 510 -20.24 14.82 2.64
CA ASP A 510 -21.12 14.13 1.70
C ASP A 510 -20.47 12.97 0.92
N GLY A 511 -19.15 12.88 1.01
CA GLY A 511 -18.30 11.88 0.37
C GLY A 511 -17.50 12.41 -0.81
N ARG A 512 -17.61 13.71 -1.16
CA ARG A 512 -16.87 14.32 -2.27
C ARG A 512 -15.92 15.40 -1.76
N LEU A 513 -14.77 15.53 -2.40
CA LEU A 513 -13.85 16.64 -2.12
C LEU A 513 -14.42 17.95 -2.69
N ASP A 514 -14.55 18.96 -1.84
CA ASP A 514 -14.90 20.33 -2.21
C ASP A 514 -13.66 21.20 -2.39
N VAL A 515 -13.85 22.39 -2.98
CA VAL A 515 -12.77 23.37 -3.18
C VAL A 515 -12.96 24.57 -2.27
N LEU A 516 -11.98 24.84 -1.41
CA LEU A 516 -11.87 26.09 -0.64
C LEU A 516 -10.73 26.94 -1.20
N ALA A 517 -11.03 28.19 -1.57
CA ALA A 517 -10.02 29.14 -2.03
C ALA A 517 -10.00 30.43 -1.21
N GLY A 518 -8.82 30.77 -0.71
CA GLY A 518 -8.52 32.04 -0.05
C GLY A 518 -8.39 33.20 -1.04
N GLN A 519 -8.86 34.39 -0.67
CA GLN A 519 -8.75 35.60 -1.49
C GLN A 519 -8.55 36.84 -0.62
N GLU A 520 -8.35 38.01 -1.24
CA GLU A 520 -8.13 39.25 -0.48
C GLU A 520 -9.32 39.57 0.45
N GLY A 521 -9.10 39.41 1.76
CA GLY A 521 -10.10 39.70 2.79
C GLY A 521 -11.26 38.72 2.86
N GLY A 522 -11.06 37.45 2.49
CA GLY A 522 -12.10 36.42 2.60
C GLY A 522 -11.73 35.06 2.02
N ALA A 523 -12.74 34.22 1.82
CA ALA A 523 -12.65 32.94 1.13
C ALA A 523 -13.97 32.58 0.44
N THR A 524 -13.87 31.70 -0.56
CA THR A 524 -15.01 31.11 -1.28
C THR A 524 -14.94 29.60 -1.12
N LEU A 525 -16.08 28.98 -0.82
CA LEU A 525 -16.26 27.54 -0.80
C LEU A 525 -17.06 27.14 -2.04
N ALA A 526 -16.60 26.14 -2.76
CA ALA A 526 -17.29 25.56 -3.90
C ALA A 526 -17.54 24.09 -3.60
N LEU A 527 -18.81 23.78 -3.28
CA LEU A 527 -19.23 22.44 -2.89
C LEU A 527 -19.34 21.56 -4.14
N ASN A 528 -18.73 20.39 -4.12
CA ASN A 528 -18.78 19.45 -5.22
C ASN A 528 -20.15 18.76 -5.28
N GLN A 529 -20.80 18.84 -6.42
CA GLN A 529 -22.14 18.31 -6.69
C GLN A 529 -22.08 17.01 -7.51
N GLY A 530 -20.87 16.46 -7.71
CA GLY A 530 -20.59 15.31 -8.56
C GLY A 530 -20.19 15.73 -9.98
N GLU A 531 -19.46 14.84 -10.67
CA GLU A 531 -19.05 15.02 -12.08
C GLU A 531 -18.33 16.36 -12.34
N LEU A 532 -17.46 16.76 -11.40
CA LEU A 532 -16.71 18.03 -11.43
C LEU A 532 -17.61 19.27 -11.58
N THR A 533 -18.87 19.19 -11.10
CA THR A 533 -19.77 20.34 -11.03
C THR A 533 -19.80 20.92 -9.63
N PHE A 534 -19.72 22.25 -9.51
CA PHE A 534 -19.55 22.90 -8.21
C PHE A 534 -20.61 23.96 -7.92
N LEU A 535 -21.15 23.94 -6.71
CA LEU A 535 -22.00 25.00 -6.16
C LEU A 535 -21.13 26.00 -5.39
N GLN A 536 -20.88 27.17 -5.98
CA GLN A 536 -20.17 28.24 -5.30
C GLN A 536 -21.06 28.94 -4.26
N THR A 537 -20.51 29.13 -3.07
CA THR A 537 -21.20 29.83 -1.98
C THR A 537 -20.23 30.58 -1.07
N ARG A 538 -20.66 31.76 -0.61
CA ARG A 538 -19.92 32.60 0.35
C ARG A 538 -20.62 32.72 1.69
N ASP A 539 -21.90 32.33 1.74
CA ASP A 539 -22.76 32.44 2.91
C ASP A 539 -22.28 31.58 4.09
N PRO A 540 -21.81 30.33 3.90
CA PRO A 540 -21.22 29.51 4.97
C PRO A 540 -20.06 30.20 5.67
N LEU A 541 -19.25 30.91 4.87
CA LEU A 541 -18.05 31.62 5.29
C LEU A 541 -18.36 33.06 5.69
N ARG A 542 -19.62 33.43 5.89
CA ARG A 542 -20.00 34.80 6.29
C ARG A 542 -19.20 35.31 7.50
N PRO A 543 -18.96 34.55 8.58
CA PRO A 543 -18.14 35.02 9.69
C PRO A 543 -16.69 35.33 9.29
N VAL A 544 -16.12 34.53 8.39
CA VAL A 544 -14.75 34.70 7.85
C VAL A 544 -14.71 35.94 6.96
N ASN A 545 -15.65 36.06 6.03
CA ASN A 545 -15.75 37.13 5.05
C ASN A 545 -16.10 38.50 5.67
N GLU A 546 -17.04 38.56 6.63
CA GLU A 546 -17.38 39.81 7.33
C GLU A 546 -16.23 40.31 8.21
N ALA A 547 -15.47 39.39 8.82
CA ALA A 547 -14.26 39.71 9.57
C ALA A 547 -13.10 40.12 8.66
N ARG A 548 -13.18 39.82 7.36
CA ARG A 548 -12.07 39.90 6.39
C ARG A 548 -10.89 39.00 6.75
N ALA A 549 -11.17 37.86 7.37
CA ALA A 549 -10.18 36.83 7.63
C ALA A 549 -9.96 35.97 6.38
N VAL A 550 -8.80 35.34 6.27
CA VAL A 550 -8.51 34.30 5.27
C VAL A 550 -8.20 32.98 5.99
N PRO A 551 -8.61 31.82 5.46
CA PRO A 551 -8.15 30.52 5.96
C PRO A 551 -6.63 30.43 5.85
N VAL A 552 -6.01 29.77 6.84
CA VAL A 552 -4.57 29.47 6.86
C VAL A 552 -4.29 27.99 7.11
N ALA A 553 -5.29 27.23 7.55
CA ALA A 553 -5.28 25.76 7.62
C ALA A 553 -6.72 25.21 7.66
N VAL A 554 -6.85 23.94 7.31
CA VAL A 554 -8.07 23.13 7.41
C VAL A 554 -7.73 21.90 8.23
N GLY A 555 -8.62 21.48 9.14
CA GLY A 555 -8.41 20.25 9.91
C GLY A 555 -9.49 20.02 10.97
N LEU A 556 -9.40 18.88 11.64
CA LEU A 556 -10.32 18.47 12.70
C LEU A 556 -9.87 19.05 14.05
N VAL A 557 -10.33 20.25 14.43
CA VAL A 557 -9.89 20.85 15.71
C VAL A 557 -10.58 20.26 16.94
N ASP A 558 -11.50 19.31 16.74
CA ASP A 558 -12.05 18.43 17.77
C ASP A 558 -12.54 17.09 17.22
N ASP A 559 -13.15 16.29 18.10
CA ASP A 559 -13.57 14.91 17.80
C ASP A 559 -14.92 14.80 17.09
N ASP A 560 -15.53 15.90 16.63
CA ASP A 560 -16.87 15.84 16.00
C ASP A 560 -16.85 15.34 14.54
N VAL A 561 -15.65 15.11 14.01
CA VAL A 561 -15.36 14.63 12.64
C VAL A 561 -15.96 15.57 11.59
N ARG A 562 -15.82 16.88 11.81
CA ARG A 562 -16.16 17.93 10.85
C ARG A 562 -14.97 18.83 10.68
N LEU A 563 -14.63 19.09 9.42
CA LEU A 563 -13.49 19.95 9.12
C LEU A 563 -13.79 21.41 9.49
N ASP A 564 -12.85 22.00 10.21
CA ASP A 564 -12.87 23.40 10.63
C ASP A 564 -11.78 24.20 9.92
N LEU A 565 -11.88 25.53 10.04
CA LEU A 565 -10.91 26.44 9.44
C LEU A 565 -10.15 27.18 10.52
N VAL A 566 -8.82 27.15 10.50
CA VAL A 566 -8.01 28.14 11.22
C VAL A 566 -7.89 29.38 10.35
N THR A 567 -8.14 30.56 10.91
CA THR A 567 -8.20 31.82 10.12
C THR A 567 -7.17 32.85 10.57
N SER A 568 -6.82 33.76 9.65
CA SER A 568 -5.75 34.75 9.82
C SER A 568 -5.97 35.77 10.93
N LEU A 569 -7.16 35.87 11.53
CA LEU A 569 -7.46 36.92 12.52
C LEU A 569 -7.71 36.33 13.91
N ALA A 570 -7.01 36.86 14.92
CA ALA A 570 -7.12 36.44 16.32
C ALA A 570 -8.57 36.39 16.86
N LYS A 571 -9.43 37.33 16.45
CA LYS A 571 -10.83 37.43 16.92
C LYS A 571 -11.75 36.35 16.34
N THR A 572 -11.39 35.76 15.19
CA THR A 572 -12.09 34.65 14.53
C THR A 572 -11.18 33.43 14.38
N GLY A 573 -10.15 33.32 15.25
CA GLY A 573 -8.99 32.43 15.08
C GLY A 573 -9.32 31.03 14.59
N ILE A 574 -10.49 30.49 14.96
CA ILE A 574 -11.09 29.32 14.31
C ILE A 574 -12.49 29.68 13.79
N ALA A 575 -12.87 29.15 12.63
CA ALA A 575 -14.24 29.06 12.18
C ALA A 575 -14.70 27.60 12.33
N ARG A 576 -15.48 27.31 13.38
CA ARG A 576 -15.97 25.96 13.71
C ARG A 576 -17.11 25.54 12.79
N ASN A 577 -17.08 24.36 12.21
CA ASN A 577 -18.18 23.83 11.40
C ASN A 577 -19.34 23.33 12.27
N ALA A 578 -20.19 24.29 12.66
CA ALA A 578 -21.39 24.06 13.46
C ALA A 578 -22.62 23.69 12.59
N GLY A 579 -22.42 23.46 11.29
CA GLY A 579 -23.48 23.11 10.34
C GLY A 579 -24.12 21.75 10.61
N GLN A 580 -25.27 21.48 10.00
CA GLN A 580 -25.80 20.11 9.94
C GLN A 580 -25.19 19.40 8.73
N VAL A 581 -23.94 18.97 8.86
CA VAL A 581 -23.22 18.24 7.81
C VAL A 581 -23.50 16.73 7.88
N GLY A 582 -23.03 15.98 6.88
CA GLY A 582 -23.02 14.52 6.87
C GLY A 582 -22.19 13.92 8.01
N ARG A 583 -22.24 12.59 8.14
CA ARG A 583 -21.35 11.84 9.02
C ARG A 583 -20.00 11.71 8.33
N GLY A 584 -18.91 11.77 9.07
CA GLY A 584 -17.57 11.47 8.55
C GLY A 584 -16.88 10.36 9.33
N ILE A 585 -15.67 10.02 8.93
CA ILE A 585 -14.70 9.25 9.71
C ILE A 585 -13.33 9.90 9.56
N ALA A 586 -12.53 9.84 10.62
CA ALA A 586 -11.12 10.23 10.59
C ALA A 586 -10.24 9.03 10.89
N LEU A 587 -9.18 8.85 10.12
CA LEU A 587 -8.25 7.75 10.23
C LEU A 587 -6.87 8.28 10.62
N ARG A 588 -6.26 7.68 11.64
CA ARG A 588 -4.88 7.91 12.03
C ARG A 588 -4.04 6.72 11.53
N PRO A 589 -3.23 6.88 10.47
CA PRO A 589 -2.28 5.84 10.10
C PRO A 589 -1.29 5.61 11.25
N MET A 590 -0.88 4.36 11.46
CA MET A 590 0.18 4.00 12.38
C MET A 590 1.06 2.92 11.73
N GLY A 591 2.11 3.37 11.05
CA GLY A 591 3.10 2.50 10.42
C GLY A 591 3.92 1.74 11.48
N THR A 592 4.29 0.51 11.17
CA THR A 592 5.17 -0.31 12.03
C THR A 592 6.44 -0.74 11.32
N LYS A 593 6.39 -0.86 9.98
CA LYS A 593 7.54 -1.06 9.10
C LYS A 593 7.78 0.14 8.19
N ASN A 594 6.71 0.82 7.80
CA ASN A 594 6.80 2.14 7.16
C ASN A 594 6.91 3.22 8.22
N ASN A 595 7.06 4.47 7.75
CA ASN A 595 7.08 5.64 8.62
C ASN A 595 5.81 5.69 9.50
N HIS A 596 5.98 6.11 10.75
CA HIS A 596 4.96 5.99 11.80
C HIS A 596 3.64 6.66 11.41
N ASP A 597 3.70 7.82 10.74
CA ASP A 597 2.51 8.58 10.33
C ASP A 597 1.90 8.12 8.99
N GLY A 598 2.46 7.08 8.36
CA GLY A 598 1.97 6.50 7.11
C GLY A 598 2.01 7.45 5.92
N VAL A 599 2.91 8.44 5.90
CA VAL A 599 3.17 9.33 4.76
C VAL A 599 3.36 8.48 3.49
N GLY A 600 2.57 8.77 2.46
CA GLY A 600 2.55 8.03 1.20
C GLY A 600 1.61 6.81 1.17
N ALA A 601 0.92 6.48 2.27
CA ALA A 601 -0.10 5.43 2.26
C ALA A 601 -1.39 5.92 1.58
N THR A 602 -1.95 5.13 0.67
CA THR A 602 -3.24 5.41 0.02
C THR A 602 -4.37 4.76 0.80
N PHE A 603 -5.40 5.54 1.12
CA PHE A 603 -6.64 5.09 1.74
C PHE A 603 -7.81 5.21 0.76
N GLU A 604 -8.57 4.14 0.62
CA GLU A 604 -9.83 4.12 -0.13
C GLU A 604 -10.99 3.79 0.82
N LEU A 605 -12.05 4.59 0.81
CA LEU A 605 -13.25 4.33 1.60
C LEU A 605 -14.42 3.89 0.73
N LEU A 606 -15.02 2.76 1.10
CA LEU A 606 -16.18 2.17 0.42
C LEU A 606 -17.42 2.23 1.34
N ALA A 607 -18.50 2.89 0.90
CA ALA A 607 -19.75 2.98 1.66
C ALA A 607 -21.00 3.07 0.75
N GLY A 608 -21.61 1.91 0.48
CA GLY A 608 -22.59 1.75 -0.59
C GLY A 608 -21.97 2.14 -1.92
N ALA A 609 -22.69 2.93 -2.72
CA ALA A 609 -22.14 3.47 -3.96
C ALA A 609 -21.10 4.60 -3.72
N ARG A 610 -20.78 4.98 -2.47
CA ARG A 610 -19.74 5.98 -2.18
C ARG A 610 -18.36 5.35 -2.32
N TYR A 611 -17.48 6.13 -2.91
CA TYR A 611 -16.06 5.88 -3.01
C TYR A 611 -15.36 7.20 -2.70
N GLY A 612 -14.21 7.13 -2.04
CA GLY A 612 -13.32 8.27 -1.91
C GLY A 612 -11.91 7.75 -1.69
N ARG A 613 -10.94 8.42 -2.31
CA ARG A 613 -9.51 8.19 -2.12
C ARG A 613 -8.88 9.36 -1.39
N ALA A 614 -7.90 9.07 -0.53
CA ALA A 614 -7.01 10.06 0.06
C ALA A 614 -5.66 9.44 0.38
N ASP A 615 -4.59 10.18 0.11
CA ASP A 615 -3.24 9.78 0.48
C ASP A 615 -2.86 10.44 1.81
N ALA A 616 -2.17 9.69 2.67
CA ALA A 616 -1.70 10.18 3.96
C ALA A 616 -0.45 11.06 3.80
N ASP A 617 -0.47 12.23 4.45
CA ASP A 617 0.59 13.25 4.37
C ASP A 617 1.16 13.63 5.76
N GLY A 618 0.84 12.82 6.78
CA GLY A 618 1.17 13.08 8.18
C GLY A 618 0.01 13.63 9.03
N HIS A 619 -1.11 14.01 8.41
CA HIS A 619 -2.34 14.39 9.10
C HIS A 619 -3.32 13.22 9.26
N LEU A 620 -4.41 13.47 10.00
CA LEU A 620 -5.56 12.57 9.98
C LEU A 620 -6.20 12.54 8.59
N VAL A 621 -6.39 11.34 8.04
CA VAL A 621 -7.12 11.14 6.79
C VAL A 621 -8.63 11.25 7.06
N HIS A 622 -9.35 12.05 6.29
CA HIS A 622 -10.77 12.34 6.53
C HIS A 622 -11.65 11.95 5.34
N PHE A 623 -12.78 11.30 5.62
CA PHE A 623 -13.80 10.98 4.62
C PHE A 623 -15.21 11.32 5.12
N GLY A 624 -16.04 11.91 4.27
CA GLY A 624 -17.49 11.99 4.48
C GLY A 624 -18.22 10.73 4.03
N LEU A 625 -19.38 10.51 4.66
CA LEU A 625 -20.26 9.34 4.48
C LEU A 625 -21.69 9.79 4.12
N GLY A 626 -21.91 11.09 3.99
CA GLY A 626 -23.22 11.70 3.86
C GLY A 626 -24.15 11.31 4.99
N ARG A 627 -25.29 10.73 4.65
CA ARG A 627 -26.25 10.21 5.64
C ARG A 627 -25.97 8.78 6.06
N SER A 628 -25.03 8.08 5.41
CA SER A 628 -24.72 6.69 5.73
C SER A 628 -24.12 6.58 7.12
N GLY A 629 -24.65 5.65 7.92
CA GLY A 629 -24.05 5.26 9.19
C GLY A 629 -23.12 4.06 9.08
N ARG A 630 -22.94 3.51 7.88
CA ARG A 630 -22.19 2.28 7.61
C ARG A 630 -21.03 2.58 6.68
N ILE A 631 -19.89 1.97 7.01
CA ILE A 631 -18.72 1.84 6.17
C ILE A 631 -18.65 0.36 5.80
N ASP A 632 -18.44 0.06 4.52
CA ASP A 632 -18.39 -1.33 4.05
C ASP A 632 -16.97 -1.86 4.18
N ALA A 633 -16.00 -1.10 3.68
CA ALA A 633 -14.60 -1.38 3.83
C ALA A 633 -13.77 -0.10 3.72
N ILE A 634 -12.62 -0.08 4.39
CA ILE A 634 -11.52 0.85 4.12
C ILE A 634 -10.38 -0.01 3.59
N ARG A 635 -9.84 0.33 2.43
CA ARG A 635 -8.63 -0.30 1.90
C ARG A 635 -7.46 0.63 2.13
N VAL A 636 -6.33 0.06 2.50
CA VAL A 636 -5.09 0.80 2.70
C VAL A 636 -4.00 0.10 1.92
N ARG A 637 -3.29 0.87 1.08
CA ARG A 637 -2.05 0.48 0.42
C ARG A 637 -0.93 1.27 1.10
N TRP A 638 -0.09 0.59 1.87
CA TRP A 638 1.06 1.20 2.54
C TRP A 638 2.20 1.51 1.56
N PRO A 639 3.15 2.41 1.89
CA PRO A 639 4.26 2.77 0.99
C PRO A 639 5.08 1.58 0.51
N ASN A 640 5.34 0.59 1.36
CA ASN A 640 6.00 -0.66 0.98
C ASN A 640 5.17 -1.59 0.07
N GLY A 641 3.90 -1.25 -0.24
CA GLY A 641 2.99 -1.99 -1.09
C GLY A 641 2.17 -3.06 -0.37
N ILE A 642 2.16 -3.11 0.97
CA ILE A 642 1.24 -3.96 1.72
C ILE A 642 -0.19 -3.44 1.53
N HIS A 643 -1.08 -4.32 1.09
CA HIS A 643 -2.51 -4.04 1.06
C HIS A 643 -3.20 -4.60 2.30
N GLN A 644 -4.12 -3.83 2.87
CA GLN A 644 -4.97 -4.29 3.97
C GLN A 644 -6.38 -3.74 3.84
N GLY A 645 -7.36 -4.56 4.21
CA GLY A 645 -8.76 -4.16 4.33
C GLY A 645 -9.22 -4.09 5.79
N VAL A 646 -10.01 -3.06 6.13
CA VAL A 646 -10.69 -2.88 7.42
C VAL A 646 -12.21 -2.86 7.17
N THR A 647 -12.97 -3.76 7.79
CA THR A 647 -14.41 -3.95 7.53
C THR A 647 -15.32 -3.66 8.74
N ASP A 648 -14.75 -3.31 9.89
CA ASP A 648 -15.47 -3.07 11.15
C ASP A 648 -15.48 -1.59 11.61
N ALA A 649 -15.12 -0.68 10.70
CA ALA A 649 -15.09 0.76 10.95
C ALA A 649 -16.48 1.37 11.19
N LYS A 650 -16.54 2.41 12.04
CA LYS A 650 -17.79 3.07 12.42
C LYS A 650 -17.80 4.54 12.01
N ALA A 651 -18.92 4.99 11.47
CA ALA A 651 -19.14 6.40 11.18
C ALA A 651 -19.10 7.25 12.46
N GLY A 652 -18.55 8.46 12.37
CA GLY A 652 -18.47 9.44 13.44
C GLY A 652 -17.41 9.17 14.49
N THR A 653 -16.39 8.36 14.17
CA THR A 653 -15.27 8.05 15.08
C THR A 653 -13.93 8.45 14.48
N ARG A 654 -12.93 8.59 15.35
CA ARG A 654 -11.51 8.57 14.99
C ARG A 654 -11.01 7.13 15.15
N LEU A 655 -10.44 6.56 14.10
CA LEU A 655 -9.94 5.18 14.08
C LEU A 655 -8.44 5.18 13.81
N THR A 656 -7.65 4.57 14.69
CA THR A 656 -6.25 4.26 14.39
C THR A 656 -6.19 3.04 13.49
N VAL A 657 -5.48 3.15 12.38
CA VAL A 657 -5.23 2.07 11.43
C VAL A 657 -3.76 1.67 11.55
N GLU A 658 -3.52 0.65 12.36
CA GLU A 658 -2.19 0.05 12.53
C GLU A 658 -1.82 -0.79 11.31
N GLU A 659 -0.60 -0.61 10.81
CA GLU A 659 -0.03 -1.45 9.76
C GLU A 659 0.03 -2.90 10.23
N LYS A 660 -0.61 -3.82 9.50
CA LYS A 660 -0.41 -5.24 9.73
C LYS A 660 1.04 -5.63 9.44
N ALA A 661 1.68 -6.29 10.39
CA ALA A 661 3.00 -6.87 10.19
C ALA A 661 2.95 -7.97 9.10
N GLY A 662 3.36 -7.61 7.88
CA GLY A 662 3.51 -8.53 6.75
C GLY A 662 4.89 -8.40 6.12
N LEU A 663 5.47 -9.49 5.62
CA LEU A 663 6.67 -9.42 4.79
C LEU A 663 6.25 -9.13 3.35
N VAL A 664 6.88 -8.14 2.72
CA VAL A 664 6.64 -7.81 1.30
C VAL A 664 7.53 -8.63 0.39
N GLY A 665 8.79 -8.83 0.81
CA GLY A 665 9.80 -9.66 0.17
C GLY A 665 10.48 -10.55 1.21
N SER A 666 10.84 -11.77 0.84
CA SER A 666 11.62 -12.70 1.65
C SER A 666 12.20 -13.80 0.78
N CYS A 667 13.16 -14.53 1.35
CA CYS A 667 13.85 -15.67 0.77
C CYS A 667 12.89 -16.71 0.20
N PRO A 668 13.26 -17.44 -0.86
CA PRO A 668 12.45 -18.52 -1.40
C PRO A 668 12.28 -19.65 -0.39
N PHE A 669 11.16 -20.36 -0.49
CA PHE A 669 10.81 -21.45 0.43
C PHE A 669 11.06 -22.81 -0.20
N LEU A 670 11.63 -23.75 0.56
CA LEU A 670 11.80 -25.14 0.17
C LEU A 670 10.68 -25.99 0.76
N TYR A 671 9.99 -26.73 -0.11
CA TYR A 671 9.04 -27.77 0.25
C TYR A 671 9.52 -29.13 -0.24
N ALA A 672 9.16 -30.19 0.48
CA ALA A 672 9.40 -31.57 0.06
C ALA A 672 8.14 -32.42 0.13
N TRP A 673 8.01 -33.38 -0.79
CA TRP A 673 6.93 -34.36 -0.74
C TRP A 673 7.20 -35.40 0.35
N ASN A 674 6.35 -35.46 1.36
CA ASN A 674 6.52 -36.37 2.51
C ASN A 674 5.78 -37.71 2.36
N GLY A 675 5.30 -38.05 1.16
CA GLY A 675 4.53 -39.27 0.89
C GLY A 675 3.02 -39.05 0.79
N GLY A 676 2.51 -37.91 1.27
CA GLY A 676 1.08 -37.57 1.17
C GLY A 676 0.79 -36.11 0.82
N LYS A 677 1.67 -35.18 1.18
CA LYS A 677 1.56 -33.75 0.84
C LYS A 677 2.93 -33.10 0.72
N PHE A 678 2.97 -31.88 0.20
CA PHE A 678 4.13 -31.02 0.38
C PHE A 678 4.20 -30.52 1.82
N GLU A 679 5.39 -30.61 2.39
CA GLU A 679 5.74 -30.14 3.72
C GLU A 679 6.79 -29.04 3.59
N TYR A 680 6.57 -27.91 4.27
CA TYR A 680 7.56 -26.83 4.35
C TYR A 680 8.79 -27.34 5.10
N ILE A 681 9.96 -27.15 4.49
CA ILE A 681 11.24 -27.54 5.08
C ILE A 681 11.87 -26.34 5.77
N THR A 682 12.18 -25.30 5.00
CA THR A 682 12.83 -24.07 5.46
C THR A 682 12.87 -23.04 4.34
N ASP A 683 13.13 -21.78 4.67
CA ASP A 683 13.60 -20.76 3.75
C ASP A 683 15.03 -21.08 3.30
N ILE A 684 15.35 -20.78 2.03
CA ILE A 684 16.66 -21.06 1.42
C ILE A 684 17.24 -19.81 0.78
N LEU A 685 18.53 -19.83 0.49
CA LEU A 685 19.36 -18.68 0.11
C LEU A 685 19.40 -17.57 1.15
N THR A 686 19.12 -17.93 2.41
CA THR A 686 18.89 -17.01 3.53
C THR A 686 20.11 -16.17 3.89
N VAL A 687 21.30 -16.74 3.70
CA VAL A 687 22.52 -16.17 4.27
C VAL A 687 22.98 -14.91 3.52
N THR A 688 22.74 -14.81 2.21
CA THR A 688 23.34 -13.75 1.39
C THR A 688 22.52 -13.38 0.14
N PRO A 689 21.44 -12.58 0.29
CA PRO A 689 20.70 -12.05 -0.85
C PRO A 689 21.61 -11.15 -1.72
N LEU A 690 21.45 -11.25 -3.04
CA LEU A 690 22.26 -10.52 -4.00
C LEU A 690 21.89 -9.04 -4.01
N GLY A 691 22.89 -8.17 -3.83
CA GLY A 691 22.70 -6.73 -3.95
C GLY A 691 21.93 -6.09 -2.80
N LEU A 692 21.68 -6.83 -1.71
CA LEU A 692 21.10 -6.25 -0.49
C LEU A 692 22.14 -5.34 0.18
N PRO A 693 21.87 -4.03 0.31
CA PRO A 693 22.70 -3.16 1.12
C PRO A 693 22.46 -3.51 2.60
N MET A 694 23.48 -3.46 3.44
CA MET A 694 23.32 -3.91 4.84
C MET A 694 24.00 -3.02 5.86
N MET A 695 24.95 -2.21 5.43
CA MET A 695 25.47 -1.08 6.21
C MET A 695 26.12 -0.09 5.23
N PRO A 696 26.44 1.14 5.65
CA PRO A 696 27.00 2.16 4.77
C PRO A 696 28.22 1.67 3.98
N GLY A 697 28.09 1.72 2.65
CA GLY A 697 29.13 1.32 1.71
C GLY A 697 29.36 -0.19 1.58
N MET A 698 28.52 -1.03 2.18
CA MET A 698 28.64 -2.48 2.13
C MET A 698 27.35 -3.16 1.70
N TYR A 699 27.48 -4.00 0.68
CA TYR A 699 26.47 -4.97 0.28
C TYR A 699 26.80 -6.32 0.89
N VAL A 700 25.78 -7.14 1.15
CA VAL A 700 25.98 -8.50 1.65
C VAL A 700 26.90 -9.25 0.68
N PRO A 701 28.06 -9.75 1.16
CA PRO A 701 28.93 -10.54 0.30
C PRO A 701 28.20 -11.82 -0.11
N PRO A 702 28.15 -12.20 -1.39
CA PRO A 702 27.40 -13.37 -1.81
C PRO A 702 28.09 -14.67 -1.37
N ASN A 703 27.35 -15.53 -0.66
CA ASN A 703 27.61 -16.95 -0.46
C ASN A 703 26.68 -17.74 -1.38
N TRP A 704 27.23 -18.22 -2.49
CA TRP A 704 26.47 -18.96 -3.50
C TRP A 704 26.18 -20.43 -3.12
N ASP A 705 26.69 -20.91 -1.98
CA ASP A 705 26.50 -22.28 -1.51
C ASP A 705 25.72 -22.31 -0.18
N GLU A 706 24.58 -23.00 -0.16
CA GLU A 706 23.83 -23.33 1.05
C GLU A 706 23.48 -24.82 1.06
N VAL A 707 23.44 -25.42 2.25
CA VAL A 707 23.20 -26.85 2.45
C VAL A 707 22.09 -27.01 3.45
N ILE A 708 20.96 -27.53 2.98
CA ILE A 708 19.79 -27.76 3.82
C ILE A 708 19.66 -29.25 4.16
N ARG A 709 19.40 -29.55 5.42
CA ARG A 709 19.05 -30.91 5.85
C ARG A 709 17.59 -31.22 5.53
N VAL A 710 17.35 -32.38 4.91
CA VAL A 710 16.00 -32.94 4.73
C VAL A 710 15.98 -34.36 5.27
N THR A 711 15.03 -34.70 6.13
CA THR A 711 14.95 -36.04 6.73
C THR A 711 14.21 -37.03 5.82
N SER A 712 14.38 -38.33 6.10
CA SER A 712 13.74 -39.40 5.31
C SER A 712 12.21 -39.41 5.42
N ASP A 713 11.67 -38.87 6.51
CA ASP A 713 10.23 -38.68 6.71
C ASP A 713 9.70 -37.48 5.93
N GLN A 714 10.49 -36.42 5.79
CA GLN A 714 10.16 -35.20 5.03
C GLN A 714 10.27 -35.36 3.51
N LEU A 715 11.16 -36.22 3.01
CA LEU A 715 11.34 -36.47 1.58
C LEU A 715 11.16 -37.96 1.25
N GLN A 716 9.97 -38.28 0.76
CA GLN A 716 9.58 -39.63 0.33
C GLN A 716 9.25 -39.65 -1.17
N PRO A 717 9.20 -40.85 -1.79
CA PRO A 717 8.75 -40.96 -3.17
C PRO A 717 7.30 -40.49 -3.36
N ASP A 718 7.06 -39.73 -4.42
CA ASP A 718 5.72 -39.34 -4.88
C ASP A 718 4.97 -40.51 -5.54
N THR A 719 3.76 -40.23 -6.04
CA THR A 719 2.91 -41.24 -6.70
C THR A 719 3.54 -41.84 -7.97
N ASP A 720 4.50 -41.16 -8.58
CA ASP A 720 5.28 -41.65 -9.72
C ASP A 720 6.61 -42.32 -9.29
N GLY A 721 6.89 -42.37 -7.98
CA GLY A 721 8.10 -42.97 -7.40
C GLY A 721 9.32 -42.05 -7.38
N MET A 722 9.15 -40.74 -7.55
CA MET A 722 10.22 -39.74 -7.59
C MET A 722 10.36 -39.01 -6.26
N LEU A 723 11.59 -38.62 -5.89
CA LEU A 723 11.79 -37.66 -4.81
C LEU A 723 11.53 -36.26 -5.35
N THR A 724 10.53 -35.57 -4.81
CA THR A 724 10.06 -34.29 -5.32
C THR A 724 10.23 -33.21 -4.25
N VAL A 725 10.91 -32.13 -4.64
CA VAL A 725 11.08 -30.90 -3.86
C VAL A 725 10.62 -29.70 -4.69
N GLN A 726 10.20 -28.64 -4.03
CA GLN A 726 9.76 -27.40 -4.67
C GLN A 726 10.44 -26.23 -4.00
N VAL A 727 10.88 -25.27 -4.82
CA VAL A 727 11.34 -23.97 -4.35
C VAL A 727 10.32 -22.96 -4.82
N THR A 728 9.72 -22.19 -3.92
CA THR A 728 8.66 -21.22 -4.24
C THR A 728 9.06 -19.81 -3.82
N GLU A 729 8.54 -18.82 -4.53
CA GLU A 729 8.67 -17.40 -4.21
C GLU A 729 7.29 -16.89 -3.84
N GLU A 730 6.95 -17.01 -2.56
CA GLU A 730 5.64 -16.58 -2.04
C GLU A 730 5.55 -15.04 -1.91
N LEU A 731 6.70 -14.36 -1.93
CA LEU A 731 6.84 -12.92 -1.68
C LEU A 731 7.61 -12.23 -2.83
N ARG A 732 7.70 -10.89 -2.81
CA ARG A 732 8.37 -10.11 -3.86
C ARG A 732 9.89 -10.34 -3.83
N GLU A 733 10.37 -11.38 -4.51
CA GLU A 733 11.79 -11.67 -4.72
C GLU A 733 12.04 -12.29 -6.11
N VAL A 734 13.31 -12.33 -6.54
CA VAL A 734 13.77 -13.06 -7.73
C VAL A 734 14.93 -13.98 -7.34
N THR A 735 14.72 -15.27 -7.51
CA THR A 735 15.60 -16.35 -7.09
C THR A 735 16.45 -16.80 -8.25
N TYR A 736 17.76 -16.78 -8.04
CA TYR A 736 18.74 -17.33 -8.97
C TYR A 736 19.35 -18.59 -8.35
N LEU A 737 19.03 -19.76 -8.89
CA LEU A 737 19.79 -20.98 -8.63
C LEU A 737 20.74 -21.23 -9.82
N ASP A 738 21.88 -21.87 -9.58
CA ASP A 738 22.75 -22.37 -10.66
C ASP A 738 22.85 -23.90 -10.59
N GLN A 739 22.90 -24.43 -9.37
CA GLN A 739 23.09 -25.85 -9.13
C GLN A 739 22.40 -26.32 -7.84
N VAL A 740 21.58 -27.37 -7.98
CA VAL A 740 20.98 -28.09 -6.85
C VAL A 740 21.57 -29.51 -6.80
N LYS A 741 21.96 -29.98 -5.61
CA LYS A 741 22.50 -31.33 -5.37
C LYS A 741 21.79 -31.98 -4.20
N LEU A 742 21.48 -33.27 -4.33
CA LEU A 742 21.00 -34.11 -3.23
C LEU A 742 22.11 -35.06 -2.77
N TYR A 743 22.47 -34.99 -1.49
CA TYR A 743 23.43 -35.90 -0.87
C TYR A 743 22.69 -36.91 0.02
N ALA A 744 22.69 -38.18 -0.38
CA ALA A 744 22.16 -39.25 0.47
C ALA A 744 23.23 -39.71 1.47
N ILE A 745 22.95 -39.61 2.76
CA ILE A 745 23.88 -39.94 3.84
C ILE A 745 23.29 -41.10 4.64
N ASP A 746 23.94 -42.26 4.58
CA ASP A 746 23.58 -43.43 5.38
C ASP A 746 24.36 -43.40 6.71
N THR A 747 23.65 -43.46 7.84
CA THR A 747 24.24 -43.38 9.18
C THR A 747 23.76 -44.50 10.09
N PRO A 748 24.57 -44.90 11.10
CA PRO A 748 24.10 -45.80 12.14
C PRO A 748 22.86 -45.25 12.88
N SER A 749 22.01 -46.15 13.37
CA SER A 749 20.86 -45.77 14.19
C SER A 749 21.28 -44.96 15.42
N GLY A 750 20.57 -43.87 15.69
CA GLY A 750 20.85 -42.97 16.82
C GLY A 750 21.98 -41.95 16.57
N THR A 751 22.37 -41.79 15.31
CA THR A 751 23.28 -40.75 14.86
C THR A 751 22.49 -39.61 14.24
N GLU A 752 22.81 -38.38 14.65
CA GLU A 752 22.24 -37.18 14.04
C GLU A 752 23.23 -36.60 13.04
N VAL A 753 22.71 -36.04 11.94
CA VAL A 753 23.53 -35.40 10.89
C VAL A 753 23.11 -33.95 10.81
N GLN A 754 24.06 -33.04 10.95
CA GLN A 754 23.82 -31.61 10.81
C GLN A 754 24.78 -31.00 9.79
N PRO A 755 24.30 -30.19 8.83
CA PRO A 755 25.15 -29.33 8.02
C PRO A 755 25.69 -28.15 8.86
N ASN A 756 26.56 -27.34 8.26
CA ASN A 756 27.05 -26.11 8.87
C ASN A 756 26.34 -24.89 8.27
N GLU A 757 25.12 -24.64 8.73
CA GLU A 757 24.22 -23.57 8.26
C GLU A 757 24.47 -22.23 8.98
N ARG A 758 25.64 -22.04 9.62
CA ARG A 758 25.89 -20.81 10.39
C ARG A 758 25.90 -19.58 9.47
N PHE A 759 25.13 -18.57 9.84
CA PHE A 759 25.21 -17.25 9.23
C PHE A 759 26.55 -16.58 9.58
N LYS A 760 27.38 -16.30 8.58
CA LYS A 760 28.71 -15.68 8.74
C LYS A 760 29.19 -15.05 7.42
N PHE A 761 30.00 -14.00 7.52
CA PHE A 761 30.73 -13.41 6.39
C PHE A 761 32.10 -14.03 6.10
N PRO A 762 32.66 -13.82 4.88
CA PRO A 762 33.86 -14.48 4.43
C PRO A 762 35.00 -14.51 5.47
N PRO A 763 35.68 -15.66 5.63
CA PRO A 763 35.48 -16.90 4.89
C PRO A 763 34.20 -17.63 5.34
N PHE A 764 33.37 -17.98 4.36
CA PHE A 764 32.17 -18.77 4.56
C PHE A 764 32.53 -20.17 5.06
N PRO A 765 31.63 -20.85 5.80
CA PRO A 765 31.85 -22.23 6.20
C PRO A 765 32.04 -23.11 4.96
N GLU A 766 33.11 -23.92 4.93
CA GLU A 766 33.21 -24.96 3.91
C GLU A 766 32.10 -26.00 4.11
N PHE A 767 31.64 -26.59 3.00
CA PHE A 767 30.72 -27.73 3.04
C PHE A 767 31.23 -28.80 4.01
N GLY A 768 30.44 -29.08 5.04
CA GLY A 768 30.78 -30.04 6.09
C GLY A 768 29.53 -30.77 6.57
N ILE A 769 29.59 -32.10 6.55
CA ILE A 769 28.58 -32.97 7.17
C ILE A 769 29.09 -33.30 8.57
N HIS A 770 28.38 -32.83 9.60
CA HIS A 770 28.71 -33.11 10.99
C HIS A 770 27.84 -34.25 11.52
N VAL A 771 28.50 -35.29 11.99
CA VAL A 771 27.86 -36.49 12.51
C VAL A 771 27.93 -36.44 14.04
N LEU A 772 26.76 -36.36 14.68
CA LEU A 772 26.61 -36.15 16.12
C LEU A 772 26.19 -37.44 16.81
N GLN A 773 26.88 -37.75 17.89
CA GLN A 773 26.53 -38.85 18.79
C GLN A 773 26.94 -38.50 20.22
N GLY A 774 26.00 -38.62 21.16
CA GLY A 774 26.28 -38.35 22.57
C GLY A 774 26.50 -36.88 22.88
N ALA A 775 25.70 -35.99 22.28
CA ALA A 775 25.66 -34.56 22.60
C ALA A 775 25.44 -34.35 24.11
N ARG A 776 26.05 -33.31 24.67
CA ARG A 776 25.92 -32.93 26.08
C ARG A 776 25.37 -31.51 26.13
N ALA A 777 24.20 -31.35 26.74
CA ALA A 777 23.67 -30.04 27.07
C ALA A 777 24.58 -29.32 28.09
N PRO A 778 24.61 -27.97 28.09
CA PRO A 778 25.26 -27.22 29.15
C PRO A 778 24.61 -27.57 30.50
N VAL A 779 25.43 -27.73 31.54
CA VAL A 779 24.93 -27.89 32.93
C VAL A 779 24.42 -26.57 33.51
N ARG A 780 24.85 -25.45 32.95
CA ARG A 780 24.37 -24.10 33.25
C ARG A 780 24.57 -23.22 32.02
N ALA A 781 23.60 -22.38 31.69
CA ALA A 781 23.74 -21.36 30.66
C ALA A 781 23.23 -20.03 31.21
N THR A 782 24.07 -19.00 31.20
CA THR A 782 23.71 -17.68 31.74
C THR A 782 23.73 -16.64 30.63
N ASP A 783 22.61 -15.96 30.41
CA ASP A 783 22.55 -14.88 29.42
C ASP A 783 23.22 -13.60 29.92
N SER A 784 23.37 -12.60 29.05
CA SER A 784 24.03 -11.33 29.39
C SER A 784 23.32 -10.52 30.48
N ARG A 785 22.10 -10.91 30.88
CA ARG A 785 21.32 -10.33 31.97
C ARG A 785 21.40 -11.15 33.27
N GLY A 786 22.17 -12.23 33.28
CA GLY A 786 22.31 -13.11 34.45
C GLY A 786 21.15 -14.10 34.63
N ARG A 787 20.27 -14.25 33.63
CA ARG A 787 19.18 -15.25 33.66
C ARG A 787 19.74 -16.63 33.31
N ASP A 788 19.29 -17.66 34.01
CA ASP A 788 19.55 -19.04 33.63
C ASP A 788 18.66 -19.41 32.44
N VAL A 789 19.29 -19.81 31.34
CA VAL A 789 18.64 -20.15 30.07
C VAL A 789 18.97 -21.59 29.63
N ALA A 790 19.49 -22.43 30.54
CA ALA A 790 19.91 -23.79 30.21
C ALA A 790 18.77 -24.65 29.66
N GLU A 791 17.55 -24.50 30.20
CA GLU A 791 16.36 -25.24 29.77
C GLU A 791 16.04 -24.97 28.29
N ALA A 792 16.13 -23.72 27.84
CA ALA A 792 15.88 -23.32 26.45
C ALA A 792 17.01 -23.74 25.47
N LEU A 793 18.10 -24.32 25.97
CA LEU A 793 19.23 -24.77 25.16
C LEU A 793 19.43 -26.30 25.25
N GLU A 794 18.56 -27.01 25.97
CA GLU A 794 18.70 -28.46 26.20
C GLU A 794 18.25 -29.27 24.97
N PHE A 795 17.21 -28.80 24.27
CA PHE A 795 16.60 -29.47 23.12
C PHE A 795 16.42 -28.53 21.94
N THR A 796 16.31 -29.09 20.74
CA THR A 796 15.83 -28.38 19.56
C THR A 796 14.31 -28.53 19.51
N ASP A 797 13.63 -27.60 20.18
CA ASP A 797 12.18 -27.48 20.23
C ASP A 797 11.76 -26.01 20.01
N ASP A 798 10.49 -25.68 20.24
CA ASP A 798 9.97 -24.32 20.05
C ASP A 798 10.27 -23.39 21.26
N ILE A 799 11.11 -23.80 22.21
CA ILE A 799 11.51 -23.00 23.37
C ILE A 799 12.83 -22.29 23.04
N VAL A 800 12.77 -20.99 22.79
CA VAL A 800 13.94 -20.18 22.38
C VAL A 800 14.38 -19.20 23.46
N VAL A 801 15.67 -18.83 23.43
CA VAL A 801 16.19 -17.70 24.22
C VAL A 801 15.72 -16.39 23.60
N GLY A 802 14.61 -15.85 24.11
CA GLY A 802 13.96 -14.62 23.61
C GLY A 802 14.19 -13.36 24.45
N ASP A 803 13.34 -12.36 24.20
CA ASP A 803 13.33 -11.01 24.82
C ASP A 803 14.65 -10.25 24.66
N LEU A 804 15.32 -10.43 23.52
CA LEU A 804 16.53 -9.69 23.21
C LEU A 804 16.19 -8.19 23.12
N PRO A 805 16.93 -7.30 23.80
CA PRO A 805 16.69 -5.87 23.67
C PRO A 805 16.85 -5.46 22.20
N LEU A 806 15.79 -4.99 21.57
CA LEU A 806 15.82 -4.53 20.18
C LEU A 806 16.55 -3.17 20.07
N THR A 807 17.09 -2.88 18.89
CA THR A 807 17.44 -1.51 18.50
C THR A 807 16.20 -0.80 17.96
N HIS A 808 16.35 0.39 17.37
CA HIS A 808 15.25 1.09 16.72
C HIS A 808 14.81 0.41 15.41
N TYR A 809 15.69 -0.35 14.75
CA TYR A 809 15.32 -1.16 13.58
C TYR A 809 14.69 -2.49 14.01
N GLN A 810 13.50 -2.77 13.49
CA GLN A 810 12.82 -4.06 13.72
C GLN A 810 13.72 -5.24 13.27
N GLY A 811 13.77 -6.30 14.08
CA GLY A 811 14.58 -7.50 13.77
C GLY A 811 16.06 -7.38 14.16
N ILE A 812 16.50 -6.20 14.62
CA ILE A 812 17.87 -5.96 15.07
C ILE A 812 17.91 -5.85 16.60
N THR A 813 18.92 -6.48 17.21
CA THR A 813 19.10 -6.52 18.67
C THR A 813 20.35 -5.79 19.12
N GLN A 814 20.33 -5.22 20.32
CA GLN A 814 21.54 -4.82 21.04
C GLN A 814 22.45 -6.04 21.28
N GLY A 815 23.75 -5.81 21.44
CA GLY A 815 24.71 -6.87 21.68
C GLY A 815 24.32 -7.77 22.86
N HIS A 816 24.19 -9.07 22.59
CA HIS A 816 23.80 -10.10 23.56
C HIS A 816 24.81 -11.25 23.55
N TRP A 817 24.97 -11.92 24.68
CA TRP A 817 25.84 -13.08 24.81
C TRP A 817 25.24 -14.09 25.79
N ILE A 818 25.59 -15.36 25.61
CA ILE A 818 25.23 -16.46 26.51
C ILE A 818 26.52 -17.18 26.91
N GLU A 819 26.77 -17.31 28.22
CA GLU A 819 27.87 -18.09 28.76
C GLU A 819 27.39 -19.53 28.99
N LEU A 820 28.05 -20.49 28.33
CA LEU A 820 27.75 -21.92 28.41
C LEU A 820 28.76 -22.65 29.30
N ASP A 821 28.29 -23.31 30.35
CA ASP A 821 29.07 -24.16 31.23
C ASP A 821 28.70 -25.62 31.00
N PHE A 822 29.67 -26.46 30.61
CA PHE A 822 29.49 -27.89 30.36
C PHE A 822 30.04 -28.78 31.49
N GLY A 823 30.47 -28.18 32.60
CA GLY A 823 31.08 -28.87 33.74
C GLY A 823 32.46 -29.45 33.43
N ASP A 824 32.78 -30.60 34.03
CA ASP A 824 34.08 -31.25 33.87
C ASP A 824 34.22 -31.88 32.47
N VAL A 825 34.98 -31.20 31.61
CA VAL A 825 35.42 -31.71 30.30
C VAL A 825 36.83 -32.29 30.41
N PRO A 826 37.11 -33.48 29.82
CA PRO A 826 38.47 -34.01 29.78
C PRO A 826 39.45 -33.04 29.10
N PRO A 827 40.64 -32.79 29.67
CA PRO A 827 41.57 -31.75 29.17
C PRO A 827 42.08 -32.01 27.75
N ASP A 828 42.04 -33.27 27.28
CA ASP A 828 42.47 -33.67 25.93
C ASP A 828 41.29 -33.90 24.97
N ALA A 829 40.05 -33.58 25.36
CA ALA A 829 38.89 -33.77 24.50
C ALA A 829 38.86 -32.74 23.35
N LYS A 830 38.62 -33.22 22.13
CA LYS A 830 38.28 -32.33 21.01
C LYS A 830 36.83 -31.88 21.17
N LEU A 831 36.64 -30.67 21.69
CA LEU A 831 35.32 -30.07 21.83
C LEU A 831 34.82 -29.54 20.48
N THR A 832 33.55 -29.82 20.18
CA THR A 832 32.82 -29.20 19.05
C THR A 832 31.49 -28.70 19.61
N LEU A 833 31.18 -27.43 19.38
CA LEU A 833 29.92 -26.82 19.79
C LEU A 833 28.92 -26.93 18.64
N HIS A 834 27.72 -27.43 18.95
CA HIS A 834 26.60 -27.52 18.03
C HIS A 834 25.46 -26.69 18.60
N LEU A 835 24.94 -25.78 17.79
CA LEU A 835 23.84 -24.90 18.13
C LEU A 835 22.86 -24.90 16.94
N ALA A 836 21.58 -24.90 17.25
CA ALA A 836 20.50 -24.72 16.29
C ALA A 836 19.65 -23.54 16.76
N GLY A 837 19.15 -22.74 15.83
CA GLY A 837 18.35 -21.56 16.10
C GLY A 837 17.99 -20.82 14.82
N TRP A 838 17.06 -19.89 14.93
CA TRP A 838 16.51 -19.12 13.81
C TRP A 838 16.69 -17.62 14.08
N PHE A 839 16.82 -16.82 13.03
CA PHE A 839 16.80 -15.36 13.11
C PHE A 839 15.51 -14.83 12.51
N TYR A 840 14.97 -13.77 13.09
CA TYR A 840 13.91 -13.03 12.44
C TYR A 840 14.55 -11.93 11.58
N TRP A 841 14.42 -12.03 10.26
CA TRP A 841 15.07 -11.12 9.32
C TRP A 841 14.44 -9.72 9.32
N THR A 842 15.28 -8.72 9.04
CA THR A 842 14.85 -7.39 8.63
C THR A 842 14.18 -7.43 7.26
N ASN A 843 13.30 -6.47 6.98
CA ASN A 843 12.75 -6.24 5.63
C ASN A 843 13.81 -5.54 4.74
N ALA A 844 13.77 -5.73 3.42
CA ALA A 844 14.63 -5.04 2.46
C ALA A 844 14.60 -3.51 2.60
N SER A 845 13.43 -2.91 2.85
CA SER A 845 13.31 -1.47 3.18
C SER A 845 14.13 -1.08 4.42
N ILE A 846 14.07 -1.90 5.48
CA ILE A 846 14.87 -1.68 6.71
C ILE A 846 16.36 -1.86 6.42
N ASN A 847 16.74 -2.81 5.57
CA ASN A 847 18.12 -2.99 5.15
C ASN A 847 18.66 -1.79 4.35
N LEU A 848 17.82 -1.16 3.53
CA LEU A 848 18.14 0.08 2.84
C LEU A 848 18.36 1.20 3.88
N ALA A 849 17.40 1.43 4.78
CA ALA A 849 17.51 2.42 5.86
C ALA A 849 18.78 2.23 6.72
N ILE A 850 19.08 0.99 7.13
CA ILE A 850 20.31 0.65 7.85
C ILE A 850 21.57 1.01 7.05
N ALA A 851 21.56 0.79 5.74
CA ALA A 851 22.70 1.10 4.89
C ALA A 851 22.89 2.61 4.66
N GLN A 852 21.89 3.42 4.98
CA GLN A 852 21.94 4.88 4.96
C GLN A 852 22.43 5.44 6.31
N ASP A 853 22.22 4.69 7.40
CA ASP A 853 22.61 5.09 8.77
C ASP A 853 24.11 4.87 9.06
N ALA A 854 24.88 5.97 9.00
CA ALA A 854 26.32 6.02 9.29
C ALA A 854 26.72 5.52 10.69
N ARG A 855 25.79 5.45 11.65
CA ARG A 855 26.06 5.01 13.03
C ARG A 855 26.02 3.50 13.15
N TYR A 856 25.38 2.82 12.20
CA TYR A 856 25.15 1.38 12.30
C TYR A 856 26.39 0.60 11.84
N ASP A 857 26.85 -0.28 12.72
CA ASP A 857 27.87 -1.28 12.40
C ASP A 857 27.21 -2.66 12.47
N PHE A 858 27.26 -3.41 11.37
CA PHE A 858 26.70 -4.74 11.34
C PHE A 858 27.67 -5.74 11.96
N VAL A 859 27.29 -6.30 13.11
CA VAL A 859 28.03 -7.40 13.73
C VAL A 859 27.26 -8.69 13.48
N PRO A 860 27.74 -9.59 12.59
CA PRO A 860 27.12 -10.91 12.46
C PRO A 860 27.24 -11.65 13.80
N PRO A 861 26.28 -12.52 14.15
CA PRO A 861 26.42 -13.46 15.26
C PRO A 861 27.81 -14.12 15.27
N GLN A 862 28.49 -14.06 16.42
CA GLN A 862 29.81 -14.66 16.62
C GLN A 862 29.73 -15.72 17.73
N LEU A 863 30.53 -16.78 17.59
CA LEU A 863 30.73 -17.83 18.59
C LEU A 863 32.10 -17.72 19.23
#